data_AF-A0A2P6TQ59-F1
#
_entry.id   AF-A0A2P6TQ59-F1
#
_cell.length_a   1.000
_cell.length_b   1.000
_cell.length_c   1.000
_cell.angle_alpha   90.00
_cell.angle_beta   90.00
_cell.angle_gamma   90.00
#
_symmetry.space_group_name_H-M   'P 1'
#
loop_
_entity.id
_entity.type
_entity.pdbx_description
1 polymer ?
#
loop_
_entity_poly.entity_id
_entity_poly.type
_entity_poly.pdbx_seq_one_letter_code
_entity_poly.pdbx_strand_id
1 'polypeptide(L)'
;MAVASARAARRALSLRQLALLRPAAGGLHACMADGGAAAAAAATAAAGPPPVAPASPLWRYDSPLLRHLSSLAEPEASGPTLPPYEQLKYRAAAAVKLGGASGVAQPLVTLSAGQRTHFNGLLRKFQLSGAVKDQALALYVNSKLYAEAMPQFQEWLLAGMDGQLRDALMSMQVGQAAQEALFPYFAQFVLERYMEDIKAYREMVQTVDLRKPHQWFPVARALQRRIIYHAGPTNSGKTYNALQAMRGAQSGVYCGPLRLLAMEVYDTCNADGLYCNLITGQERREVPGAEHTACTVEMVNMQRRIDVAVIDEIQMIGDETRGWAWTRALMGVPANEVHLCGDGSAVPLVRRICEDMGESFTLNEYDRFTKLTVEEGGLEGGYGAVQPGDCIVAFSRKDIYSIKQYIEQETKHRACVVYGALPPETRRQQAKLFNEEDNAYRVMVASDAVGMGLNLNIRRVIFHAVTKREGAKAAVPVSVSMLKQIAGRAGRRSSQWPEGLATCRDPADVARLQEAIAVPLDQLTTPTAGLFPEFEHFEVFAGQRPDEPYSSLLQSFEREALLDSNYFFCRQESVVAAAAMLGELGLSVKDMFNFCMAPASAYDLRLSAALLQFATKYSKGQPVTLDISVPDRVPASTEELRHMEAAHQVVMLWLWLSYRFDAEVFPQRDKVQALADRICLLLDKGLRRLTRMSKSGIDIAELPSRPEHESILECFGDELELLESQRRQQRLSEARSKRQGRRRTVATELAAALAAAGGLDGEADMAGEARQEVASEQGTINAQRRREAQREARQRRKNRLAEQQAAGGAGEDRAAGKELQRQQEKAVAPGQHRHQRRQAEKQAERERQRQEKEEQAQWARVGGAGLPGKRRTPEQQAVHAERLRAQRERRAELKRMRLEERQREAMAYVLGEAEAAAATNAAHAAHHPTKAHLHHQRPVVAEESQFVGQQQQHAGQGSGGSSQGSGSGEASGSASSLRSGWNRLMSLFK
;
A
#
# COMPACT_ATOMS: atom_id res chain seq x y z
N MET A 1 25.68 -30.38 -43.30
CA MET A 1 26.70 -31.01 -42.43
C MET A 1 26.71 -30.48 -40.98
N ALA A 2 26.38 -29.22 -40.69
CA ALA A 2 26.35 -28.69 -39.31
C ALA A 2 25.31 -29.34 -38.36
N VAL A 3 24.19 -29.86 -38.88
CA VAL A 3 23.13 -30.50 -38.08
C VAL A 3 23.48 -31.94 -37.66
N ALA A 4 24.36 -32.62 -38.41
CA ALA A 4 24.80 -33.99 -38.09
C ALA A 4 25.83 -33.98 -36.93
N SER A 5 26.69 -32.96 -36.86
CA SER A 5 27.68 -32.80 -35.79
C SER A 5 27.04 -32.52 -34.42
N ALA A 6 25.91 -31.80 -34.39
CA ALA A 6 25.18 -31.50 -33.16
C ALA A 6 24.44 -32.73 -32.58
N ARG A 7 24.00 -33.66 -33.44
CA ARG A 7 23.35 -34.92 -33.00
C ARG A 7 24.35 -35.96 -32.47
N ALA A 8 25.56 -36.00 -33.02
CA ALA A 8 26.63 -36.87 -32.50
C ALA A 8 27.14 -36.39 -31.12
N ALA A 9 27.27 -35.08 -30.92
CA ALA A 9 27.68 -34.49 -29.62
C ALA A 9 26.65 -34.72 -28.50
N ARG A 10 25.34 -34.67 -28.81
CA ARG A 10 24.27 -34.98 -27.83
C ARG A 10 24.24 -36.45 -27.42
N ARG A 11 24.49 -37.39 -28.34
CA ARG A 11 24.55 -38.84 -28.02
C ARG A 11 25.77 -39.21 -27.18
N ALA A 12 26.90 -38.54 -27.37
CA ALA A 12 28.10 -38.77 -26.55
C ALA A 12 27.97 -38.23 -25.12
N LEU A 13 27.21 -37.14 -24.91
CA LEU A 13 26.97 -36.58 -23.58
C LEU A 13 25.99 -37.44 -22.75
N SER A 14 24.94 -37.98 -23.38
CA SER A 14 23.96 -38.86 -22.72
C SER A 14 24.55 -40.20 -22.27
N LEU A 15 25.48 -40.77 -23.05
CA LEU A 15 26.18 -42.02 -22.68
C LEU A 15 27.19 -41.81 -21.52
N ARG A 16 27.71 -40.59 -21.35
CA ARG A 16 28.65 -40.25 -20.27
C ARG A 16 27.94 -39.94 -18.95
N GLN A 17 26.69 -39.46 -19.00
CA GLN A 17 25.84 -39.29 -17.81
C GLN A 17 25.22 -40.61 -17.31
N LEU A 18 24.92 -41.55 -18.22
CA LEU A 18 24.43 -42.90 -17.85
C LEU A 18 25.51 -43.81 -17.23
N ALA A 19 26.80 -43.49 -17.37
CA ALA A 19 27.90 -44.23 -16.74
C ALA A 19 28.19 -43.81 -15.28
N LEU A 20 27.56 -42.75 -14.78
CA LEU A 20 27.73 -42.24 -13.41
C LEU A 20 26.62 -42.67 -12.43
N LEU A 21 25.66 -43.48 -12.89
CA LEU A 21 24.56 -44.01 -12.09
C LEU A 21 24.58 -45.55 -12.11
N ARG A 22 25.53 -46.14 -11.39
CA ARG A 22 25.48 -47.54 -10.94
C ARG A 22 25.73 -47.56 -9.42
N PRO A 23 24.75 -47.94 -8.58
CA PRO A 23 25.05 -48.26 -7.19
C PRO A 23 25.61 -49.69 -7.12
N ALA A 24 26.80 -49.83 -6.57
CA ALA A 24 27.36 -51.11 -6.19
C ALA A 24 26.58 -51.66 -4.98
N ALA A 25 25.89 -52.79 -5.19
CA ALA A 25 25.44 -53.67 -4.13
C ALA A 25 26.46 -54.81 -3.99
N GLY A 26 26.95 -55.05 -2.78
CA GLY A 26 27.61 -56.31 -2.40
C GLY A 26 28.76 -56.17 -1.40
N GLY A 27 28.60 -56.77 -0.21
CA GLY A 27 29.73 -57.35 0.52
C GLY A 27 29.88 -56.99 2.00
N LEU A 28 29.21 -57.76 2.88
CA LEU A 28 29.58 -57.99 4.27
C LEU A 28 30.89 -58.80 4.36
N HIS A 29 31.84 -58.42 5.22
CA HIS A 29 32.41 -59.23 6.33
C HIS A 29 33.79 -58.73 6.82
N ALA A 30 33.91 -58.71 8.16
CA ALA A 30 35.05 -59.21 8.95
C ALA A 30 36.33 -58.37 9.17
N CYS A 31 36.49 -58.03 10.47
CA CYS A 31 37.66 -58.32 11.31
C CYS A 31 38.78 -57.28 11.53
N MET A 32 38.73 -56.73 12.74
CA MET A 32 39.73 -56.82 13.82
C MET A 32 40.94 -55.86 13.89
N ALA A 33 41.13 -55.43 15.15
CA ALA A 33 42.39 -55.08 15.84
C ALA A 33 43.00 -53.71 15.50
N ASP A 34 43.59 -52.95 16.43
CA ASP A 34 43.68 -52.98 17.90
C ASP A 34 44.37 -51.67 18.34
N GLY A 35 44.23 -51.33 19.63
CA GLY A 35 45.13 -50.44 20.38
C GLY A 35 44.94 -48.94 20.13
N GLY A 36 44.41 -48.15 21.08
CA GLY A 36 44.88 -48.02 22.47
C GLY A 36 45.60 -46.66 22.57
N ALA A 37 45.45 -45.82 23.59
CA ALA A 37 44.73 -45.90 24.84
C ALA A 37 44.60 -44.47 25.41
N ALA A 38 43.59 -44.30 26.28
CA ALA A 38 43.62 -43.53 27.53
C ALA A 38 43.84 -42.00 27.49
N ALA A 39 43.26 -41.19 28.37
CA ALA A 39 42.22 -41.29 29.39
C ALA A 39 42.08 -39.84 29.90
N ALA A 40 40.87 -39.28 29.96
CA ALA A 40 40.05 -39.17 31.17
C ALA A 40 40.28 -37.87 31.98
N ALA A 41 39.19 -37.09 32.10
CA ALA A 41 38.62 -36.51 33.32
C ALA A 41 37.69 -35.37 32.90
N ALA A 42 36.50 -35.15 33.45
CA ALA A 42 35.59 -35.90 34.30
C ALA A 42 34.23 -35.18 34.18
N ALA A 43 33.13 -35.93 34.30
CA ALA A 43 31.78 -35.41 34.31
C ALA A 43 31.41 -34.82 35.69
N THR A 44 30.59 -33.75 35.70
CA THR A 44 29.63 -33.49 36.78
C THR A 44 28.38 -32.76 36.27
N ALA A 45 27.25 -33.27 36.75
CA ALA A 45 25.84 -32.93 36.54
C ALA A 45 25.44 -31.45 36.44
N ALA A 46 24.37 -31.18 35.66
CA ALA A 46 23.12 -30.56 36.15
C ALA A 46 22.04 -30.54 35.05
N ALA A 47 20.81 -30.85 35.44
CA ALA A 47 19.61 -30.93 34.59
C ALA A 47 19.13 -29.55 34.09
N GLY A 48 18.64 -29.51 32.84
CA GLY A 48 17.98 -28.37 32.17
C GLY A 48 16.90 -28.86 31.20
N PRO A 49 15.96 -28.01 30.75
CA PRO A 49 14.54 -28.31 30.49
C PRO A 49 14.29 -29.24 29.29
N PRO A 50 13.08 -29.85 29.17
CA PRO A 50 12.76 -30.76 28.08
C PRO A 50 12.88 -30.05 26.72
N PRO A 51 13.31 -30.75 25.66
CA PRO A 51 13.34 -30.17 24.33
C PRO A 51 11.92 -29.79 23.90
N VAL A 52 11.76 -28.53 23.49
CA VAL A 52 10.58 -28.02 22.81
C VAL A 52 10.32 -28.90 21.58
N ALA A 53 9.10 -29.43 21.48
CA ALA A 53 8.69 -30.30 20.39
C ALA A 53 8.91 -29.61 19.03
N PRO A 54 9.62 -30.23 18.07
CA PRO A 54 9.72 -29.71 16.73
C PRO A 54 8.38 -29.82 16.01
N ALA A 55 8.17 -28.88 15.08
CA ALA A 55 7.04 -28.76 14.18
C ALA A 55 6.68 -30.07 13.43
N SER A 56 5.41 -30.15 13.02
CA SER A 56 4.73 -31.17 12.21
C SER A 56 5.63 -32.18 11.44
N PRO A 57 5.43 -33.51 11.63
CA PRO A 57 6.31 -34.53 11.08
C PRO A 57 5.81 -35.03 9.72
N LEU A 58 5.76 -34.18 8.69
CA LEU A 58 5.50 -34.66 7.31
C LEU A 58 6.68 -35.45 6.72
N TRP A 59 7.86 -35.41 7.34
CA TRP A 59 9.09 -36.05 6.85
C TRP A 59 9.36 -37.46 7.44
N ARG A 60 8.52 -37.97 8.34
CA ARG A 60 8.78 -39.24 9.06
C ARG A 60 8.24 -40.51 8.41
N TYR A 61 7.57 -40.44 7.25
CA TYR A 61 6.98 -41.63 6.62
C TYR A 61 7.72 -42.02 5.34
N ASP A 62 8.92 -42.56 5.52
CA ASP A 62 9.63 -43.31 4.47
C ASP A 62 9.08 -44.75 4.42
N SER A 63 7.82 -44.88 4.04
CA SER A 63 7.14 -46.18 3.90
C SER A 63 7.46 -46.80 2.53
N PRO A 64 7.81 -48.10 2.45
CA PRO A 64 7.94 -48.82 1.19
C PRO A 64 6.71 -48.67 0.28
N LEU A 65 5.51 -48.49 0.86
CA LEU A 65 4.26 -48.26 0.14
C LEU A 65 4.24 -46.90 -0.58
N LEU A 66 4.76 -45.85 0.06
CA LEU A 66 4.83 -44.49 -0.52
C LEU A 66 5.89 -44.40 -1.63
N ARG A 67 7.02 -45.12 -1.47
CA ARG A 67 8.01 -45.28 -2.55
C ARG A 67 7.43 -46.04 -3.74
N HIS A 68 6.66 -47.10 -3.48
CA HIS A 68 6.02 -47.89 -4.52
C HIS A 68 4.91 -47.12 -5.27
N LEU A 69 4.06 -46.38 -4.54
CA LEU A 69 3.05 -45.51 -5.13
C LEU A 69 3.66 -44.36 -5.95
N SER A 70 4.83 -43.86 -5.55
CA SER A 70 5.60 -42.87 -6.31
C SER A 70 6.26 -43.49 -7.56
N SER A 71 6.61 -44.78 -7.53
CA SER A 71 7.21 -45.50 -8.67
C SER A 71 6.19 -46.01 -9.70
N LEU A 72 4.90 -46.09 -9.35
CA LEU A 72 3.83 -46.49 -10.28
C LEU A 72 3.52 -45.42 -11.37
N ALA A 73 4.25 -44.30 -11.37
CA ALA A 73 4.19 -43.27 -12.41
C ALA A 73 5.06 -43.58 -13.64
N GLU A 74 5.90 -44.63 -13.64
CA GLU A 74 6.57 -45.10 -14.85
C GLU A 74 6.39 -46.62 -15.05
N PRO A 75 6.11 -47.09 -16.29
CA PRO A 75 5.81 -48.49 -16.53
C PRO A 75 7.08 -49.27 -16.90
N GLU A 76 7.52 -50.20 -16.06
CA GLU A 76 8.30 -51.35 -16.53
C GLU A 76 7.82 -52.67 -15.93
N ALA A 77 7.83 -53.70 -16.78
CA ALA A 77 7.18 -54.98 -16.59
C ALA A 77 8.17 -56.07 -16.16
N SER A 78 7.84 -56.82 -15.10
CA SER A 78 8.01 -58.28 -14.97
C SER A 78 7.66 -58.76 -13.56
N GLY A 79 6.84 -59.82 -13.44
CA GLY A 79 6.42 -60.44 -12.16
C GLY A 79 7.47 -61.37 -11.51
N PRO A 80 7.15 -62.16 -10.46
CA PRO A 80 5.83 -62.73 -10.12
C PRO A 80 5.33 -62.47 -8.68
N THR A 81 4.06 -62.82 -8.47
CA THR A 81 3.20 -62.63 -7.28
C THR A 81 2.75 -61.20 -6.99
N LEU A 82 1.50 -60.93 -7.33
CA LEU A 82 0.78 -59.72 -6.94
C LEU A 82 0.66 -59.66 -5.40
N PRO A 83 1.01 -58.53 -4.77
CA PRO A 83 0.81 -58.33 -3.34
C PRO A 83 -0.67 -58.55 -2.95
N PRO A 84 -0.98 -58.91 -1.69
CA PRO A 84 -2.35 -59.19 -1.24
C PRO A 84 -3.40 -58.13 -1.65
N TYR A 85 -3.02 -56.85 -1.74
CA TYR A 85 -3.92 -55.76 -2.16
C TYR A 85 -4.28 -55.78 -3.67
N GLU A 86 -3.37 -56.21 -4.56
CA GLU A 86 -3.62 -56.34 -6.01
C GLU A 86 -4.53 -57.55 -6.32
N GLN A 87 -4.46 -58.60 -5.50
CA GLN A 87 -5.37 -59.74 -5.58
C GLN A 87 -6.81 -59.36 -5.19
N LEU A 88 -6.97 -58.44 -4.24
CA LEU A 88 -8.25 -57.84 -3.86
C LEU A 88 -8.81 -56.91 -4.94
N LYS A 89 -7.96 -56.14 -5.63
CA LYS A 89 -8.36 -55.27 -6.77
C LYS A 89 -9.03 -56.05 -7.90
N TYR A 90 -8.47 -57.21 -8.27
CA TYR A 90 -9.05 -58.09 -9.29
C TYR A 90 -10.39 -58.72 -8.86
N ARG A 91 -10.58 -58.97 -7.55
CA ARG A 91 -11.79 -59.58 -6.98
C ARG A 91 -12.91 -58.58 -6.72
N ALA A 92 -12.59 -57.37 -6.27
CA ALA A 92 -13.55 -56.28 -6.12
C ALA A 92 -14.10 -55.82 -7.49
N ALA A 93 -13.23 -55.72 -8.50
CA ALA A 93 -13.65 -55.45 -9.89
C ALA A 93 -14.55 -56.56 -10.47
N ALA A 94 -14.34 -57.82 -10.05
CA ALA A 94 -15.20 -58.94 -10.41
C ALA A 94 -16.56 -58.90 -9.69
N ALA A 95 -16.61 -58.48 -8.42
CA ALA A 95 -17.84 -58.34 -7.64
C ALA A 95 -18.74 -57.19 -8.16
N VAL A 96 -18.14 -56.08 -8.63
CA VAL A 96 -18.88 -54.95 -9.23
C VAL A 96 -19.51 -55.33 -10.58
N LYS A 97 -18.86 -56.20 -11.37
CA LYS A 97 -19.42 -56.69 -12.65
C LYS A 97 -20.60 -57.65 -12.52
N LEU A 98 -20.81 -58.26 -11.34
CA LEU A 98 -21.93 -59.17 -11.07
C LEU A 98 -23.20 -58.45 -10.55
N GLY A 99 -23.12 -57.15 -10.26
CA GLY A 99 -24.23 -56.32 -9.79
C GLY A 99 -25.11 -55.76 -10.93
N GLY A 100 -25.78 -56.64 -11.67
CA GLY A 100 -26.79 -56.23 -12.65
C GLY A 100 -28.11 -55.79 -12.00
N ALA A 101 -28.52 -54.54 -12.28
CA ALA A 101 -29.89 -54.01 -12.28
C ALA A 101 -30.74 -53.93 -10.98
N SER A 102 -30.30 -54.36 -9.78
CA SER A 102 -31.13 -54.19 -8.55
C SER A 102 -30.43 -53.68 -7.29
N GLY A 103 -29.25 -53.06 -7.39
CA GLY A 103 -28.83 -52.01 -6.45
C GLY A 103 -28.68 -52.33 -4.95
N VAL A 104 -28.55 -53.58 -4.52
CA VAL A 104 -28.08 -53.93 -3.16
C VAL A 104 -27.12 -55.10 -3.26
N ALA A 105 -25.83 -54.86 -3.03
CA ALA A 105 -24.82 -55.90 -2.91
C ALA A 105 -25.13 -56.75 -1.66
N GLN A 106 -25.39 -58.04 -1.82
CA GLN A 106 -25.48 -58.95 -0.68
C GLN A 106 -24.08 -59.09 -0.06
N PRO A 107 -23.92 -58.94 1.28
CA PRO A 107 -22.63 -59.11 1.92
C PRO A 107 -22.20 -60.57 1.77
N LEU A 108 -21.03 -60.80 1.15
CA LEU A 108 -20.43 -62.13 0.96
C LEU A 108 -20.11 -62.85 2.30
N VAL A 109 -20.17 -62.12 3.43
CA VAL A 109 -19.83 -62.61 4.77
C VAL A 109 -20.76 -61.97 5.82
N THR A 110 -21.41 -62.79 6.66
CA THR A 110 -22.17 -62.34 7.83
C THR A 110 -21.32 -62.41 9.09
N LEU A 111 -21.18 -61.29 9.80
CA LEU A 111 -20.48 -61.23 11.09
C LEU A 111 -21.43 -61.57 12.24
N SER A 112 -20.97 -62.34 13.23
CA SER A 112 -21.71 -62.52 14.48
C SER A 112 -21.77 -61.20 15.28
N ALA A 113 -22.68 -61.10 16.25
CA ALA A 113 -22.83 -59.89 17.08
C ALA A 113 -21.52 -59.50 17.80
N GLY A 114 -20.76 -60.49 18.29
CA GLY A 114 -19.45 -60.28 18.92
C GLY A 114 -18.39 -59.80 17.91
N GLN A 115 -18.33 -60.42 16.73
CA GLN A 115 -17.41 -60.03 15.66
C GLN A 115 -17.69 -58.62 15.15
N ARG A 116 -18.97 -58.25 15.04
CA ARG A 116 -19.39 -56.91 14.61
C ARG A 116 -19.00 -55.83 15.62
N THR A 117 -19.10 -56.15 16.92
CA THR A 117 -18.66 -55.26 18.00
C THR A 117 -17.15 -55.04 17.95
N HIS A 118 -16.37 -56.10 17.76
CA HIS A 118 -14.90 -56.02 17.64
C HIS A 118 -14.47 -55.24 16.40
N PHE A 119 -15.07 -55.53 15.24
CA PHE A 119 -14.82 -54.83 13.98
C PHE A 119 -15.07 -53.31 14.10
N ASN A 120 -16.20 -52.93 14.69
CA ASN A 120 -16.52 -51.52 14.94
C ASN A 120 -15.51 -50.87 15.90
N GLY A 121 -15.00 -51.62 16.88
CA GLY A 121 -13.93 -51.17 17.78
C GLY A 121 -12.62 -50.87 17.04
N LEU A 122 -12.22 -51.75 16.10
CA LEU A 122 -11.05 -51.55 15.24
C LEU A 122 -11.20 -50.30 14.37
N LEU A 123 -12.32 -50.17 13.65
CA LEU A 123 -12.59 -49.03 12.77
C LEU A 123 -12.71 -47.71 13.54
N ARG A 124 -13.34 -47.69 14.71
CA ARG A 124 -13.44 -46.48 15.53
C ARG A 124 -12.06 -45.99 15.97
N LYS A 125 -11.16 -46.89 16.37
CA LYS A 125 -9.77 -46.54 16.72
C LYS A 125 -8.94 -46.13 15.50
N PHE A 126 -9.20 -46.72 14.33
CA PHE A 126 -8.60 -46.31 13.06
C PHE A 126 -9.02 -44.88 12.69
N GLN A 127 -10.33 -44.61 12.67
CA GLN A 127 -10.91 -43.31 12.34
C GLN A 127 -10.40 -42.18 13.23
N LEU A 128 -10.26 -42.45 14.53
CA LEU A 128 -9.83 -41.45 15.53
C LEU A 128 -8.31 -41.29 15.62
N SER A 129 -7.51 -42.14 14.96
CA SER A 129 -6.05 -42.09 15.06
C SER A 129 -5.46 -40.87 14.37
N GLY A 130 -4.60 -40.13 15.07
CA GLY A 130 -3.84 -39.01 14.48
C GLY A 130 -2.90 -39.47 13.36
N ALA A 131 -2.17 -40.56 13.59
CA ALA A 131 -1.23 -41.11 12.61
C ALA A 131 -1.91 -41.53 11.29
N VAL A 132 -3.14 -42.08 11.36
CA VAL A 132 -3.93 -42.44 10.18
C VAL A 132 -4.36 -41.20 9.40
N LYS A 133 -4.77 -40.14 10.10
CA LYS A 133 -5.12 -38.85 9.47
C LYS A 133 -3.91 -38.19 8.82
N ASP A 134 -2.74 -38.28 9.43
CA ASP A 134 -1.49 -37.75 8.85
C ASP A 134 -1.11 -38.51 7.58
N GLN A 135 -1.23 -39.84 7.58
CA GLN A 135 -1.00 -40.66 6.38
C GLN A 135 -2.05 -40.40 5.30
N ALA A 136 -3.32 -40.21 5.66
CA ALA A 136 -4.37 -39.82 4.73
C ALA A 136 -4.08 -38.45 4.09
N LEU A 137 -3.61 -37.48 4.87
CA LEU A 137 -3.20 -36.17 4.37
C LEU A 137 -2.01 -36.27 3.41
N ALA A 138 -1.07 -37.19 3.62
CA ALA A 138 0.01 -37.46 2.69
C ALA A 138 -0.48 -38.00 1.32
N LEU A 139 -1.67 -38.60 1.29
CA LEU A 139 -2.40 -38.99 0.07
C LEU A 139 -3.32 -37.87 -0.45
N TYR A 140 -3.20 -36.64 0.06
CA TYR A 140 -4.05 -35.49 -0.29
C TYR A 140 -5.53 -35.69 0.12
N VAL A 141 -5.78 -36.50 1.15
CA VAL A 141 -7.11 -36.67 1.75
C VAL A 141 -7.23 -35.72 2.94
N ASN A 142 -7.84 -34.56 2.71
CA ASN A 142 -8.04 -33.55 3.76
C ASN A 142 -9.07 -33.99 4.81
N SER A 143 -9.20 -33.24 5.91
CA SER A 143 -10.09 -33.60 7.02
C SER A 143 -11.56 -33.71 6.63
N LYS A 144 -12.02 -32.91 5.67
CA LYS A 144 -13.40 -32.93 5.15
C LYS A 144 -13.64 -34.22 4.36
N LEU A 145 -12.77 -34.51 3.39
CA LEU A 145 -12.83 -35.71 2.57
C LEU A 145 -12.64 -36.97 3.42
N TYR A 146 -11.76 -36.95 4.41
CA TYR A 146 -11.58 -38.05 5.36
C TYR A 146 -12.86 -38.34 6.16
N ALA A 147 -13.54 -37.29 6.64
CA ALA A 147 -14.79 -37.44 7.37
C ALA A 147 -15.94 -37.98 6.50
N GLU A 148 -15.97 -37.59 5.22
CA GLU A 148 -16.95 -38.07 4.24
C GLU A 148 -16.67 -39.50 3.77
N ALA A 149 -15.40 -39.84 3.56
CA ALA A 149 -14.97 -41.14 3.06
C ALA A 149 -15.06 -42.25 4.12
N MET A 150 -14.91 -41.94 5.41
CA MET A 150 -14.82 -42.98 6.45
C MET A 150 -16.09 -43.86 6.59
N PRO A 151 -17.31 -43.31 6.63
CA PRO A 151 -18.53 -44.13 6.67
C PRO A 151 -18.65 -45.02 5.42
N GLN A 152 -18.31 -44.48 4.25
CA GLN A 152 -18.37 -45.21 2.98
C GLN A 152 -17.28 -46.30 2.89
N PHE A 153 -16.10 -46.05 3.47
CA PHE A 153 -15.02 -47.03 3.60
C PHE A 153 -15.44 -48.22 4.46
N GLN A 154 -16.14 -47.98 5.57
CA GLN A 154 -16.66 -49.05 6.43
C GLN A 154 -17.62 -49.97 5.66
N GLU A 155 -18.54 -49.39 4.89
CA GLU A 155 -19.48 -50.15 4.07
C GLU A 155 -18.77 -50.91 2.93
N TRP A 156 -17.83 -50.25 2.25
CA TRP A 156 -17.03 -50.87 1.20
C TRP A 156 -16.19 -52.04 1.71
N LEU A 157 -15.56 -51.88 2.88
CA LEU A 157 -14.76 -52.93 3.50
C LEU A 157 -15.63 -54.13 3.89
N LEU A 158 -16.83 -53.89 4.45
CA LEU A 158 -17.79 -54.96 4.77
C LEU A 158 -18.31 -55.70 3.53
N ALA A 159 -18.53 -54.98 2.42
CA ALA A 159 -19.03 -55.56 1.18
C ALA A 159 -17.95 -56.37 0.43
N GLY A 160 -16.69 -55.96 0.51
CA GLY A 160 -15.55 -56.59 -0.18
C GLY A 160 -14.76 -57.61 0.65
N MET A 161 -15.11 -57.81 1.92
CA MET A 161 -14.38 -58.70 2.83
C MET A 161 -14.59 -60.17 2.48
N ASP A 162 -13.48 -60.90 2.28
CA ASP A 162 -13.49 -62.35 2.15
C ASP A 162 -13.25 -63.05 3.51
N GLY A 163 -13.42 -64.38 3.54
CA GLY A 163 -13.27 -65.16 4.77
C GLY A 163 -11.89 -65.04 5.41
N GLN A 164 -10.82 -64.93 4.60
CA GLN A 164 -9.45 -64.79 5.10
C GLN A 164 -9.20 -63.42 5.72
N LEU A 165 -9.65 -62.35 5.07
CA LEU A 165 -9.54 -60.99 5.60
C LEU A 165 -10.38 -60.82 6.87
N ARG A 166 -11.58 -61.43 6.92
CA ARG A 166 -12.39 -61.47 8.15
C ARG A 166 -11.59 -62.11 9.28
N ASP A 167 -11.08 -63.32 9.08
CA ASP A 167 -10.42 -64.08 10.14
C ASP A 167 -9.14 -63.37 10.61
N ALA A 168 -8.40 -62.77 9.67
CA ALA A 168 -7.25 -61.92 9.98
C ALA A 168 -7.66 -60.72 10.85
N LEU A 169 -8.65 -59.91 10.44
CA LEU A 169 -9.10 -58.74 11.20
C LEU A 169 -9.66 -59.11 12.57
N MET A 170 -10.36 -60.24 12.68
CA MET A 170 -10.92 -60.71 13.97
C MET A 170 -9.83 -61.19 14.93
N SER A 171 -8.69 -61.67 14.42
CA SER A 171 -7.53 -62.06 15.24
C SER A 171 -6.69 -60.87 15.73
N MET A 172 -6.87 -59.68 15.15
CA MET A 172 -6.10 -58.49 15.51
C MET A 172 -6.61 -57.83 16.79
N GLN A 173 -5.68 -57.35 17.62
CA GLN A 173 -6.00 -56.48 18.73
C GLN A 173 -6.20 -55.03 18.28
N VAL A 174 -7.04 -54.30 19.02
CA VAL A 174 -7.31 -52.88 18.75
C VAL A 174 -6.09 -52.03 19.13
N GLY A 175 -5.29 -51.65 18.13
CA GLY A 175 -4.04 -50.93 18.34
C GLY A 175 -3.36 -50.53 17.04
N GLN A 176 -2.07 -50.20 17.11
CA GLN A 176 -1.29 -49.70 15.98
C GLN A 176 -1.19 -50.71 14.82
N ALA A 177 -1.00 -51.99 15.12
CA ALA A 177 -0.92 -53.05 14.11
C ALA A 177 -2.20 -53.12 13.24
N ALA A 178 -3.38 -52.97 13.85
CA ALA A 178 -4.65 -52.92 13.12
C ALA A 178 -4.76 -51.67 12.22
N GLN A 179 -4.17 -50.55 12.63
CA GLN A 179 -4.16 -49.33 11.84
C GLN A 179 -3.28 -49.49 10.60
N GLU A 180 -2.08 -50.06 10.76
CA GLU A 180 -1.14 -50.34 9.68
C GLU A 180 -1.72 -51.35 8.67
N ALA A 181 -2.50 -52.32 9.14
CA ALA A 181 -3.18 -53.28 8.26
C ALA A 181 -4.38 -52.69 7.50
N LEU A 182 -5.15 -51.79 8.13
CA LEU A 182 -6.35 -51.19 7.53
C LEU A 182 -6.02 -50.03 6.57
N PHE A 183 -4.91 -49.31 6.78
CA PHE A 183 -4.58 -48.12 5.99
C PHE A 183 -4.42 -48.38 4.49
N PRO A 184 -3.75 -49.45 4.02
CA PRO A 184 -3.66 -49.74 2.58
C PRO A 184 -5.02 -49.93 1.91
N TYR A 185 -5.99 -50.56 2.60
CA TYR A 185 -7.36 -50.71 2.10
C TYR A 185 -8.08 -49.37 2.04
N PHE A 186 -7.89 -48.52 3.04
CA PHE A 186 -8.43 -47.16 3.03
C PHE A 186 -7.82 -46.34 1.88
N ALA A 187 -6.50 -46.37 1.71
CA ALA A 187 -5.80 -45.69 0.63
C ALA A 187 -6.32 -46.14 -0.75
N GLN A 188 -6.49 -47.44 -0.96
CA GLN A 188 -7.07 -47.98 -2.19
C GLN A 188 -8.50 -47.46 -2.41
N PHE A 189 -9.36 -47.58 -1.41
CA PHE A 189 -10.74 -47.13 -1.48
C PHE A 189 -10.84 -45.65 -1.87
N VAL A 190 -10.05 -44.79 -1.23
CA VAL A 190 -10.10 -43.35 -1.50
C VAL A 190 -9.50 -43.01 -2.86
N LEU A 191 -8.41 -43.66 -3.27
CA LEU A 191 -7.82 -43.48 -4.60
C LEU A 191 -8.71 -43.97 -5.74
N GLU A 192 -9.56 -44.97 -5.52
CA GLU A 192 -10.50 -45.46 -6.53
C GLU A 192 -11.75 -44.58 -6.63
N ARG A 193 -12.27 -44.08 -5.50
CA ARG A 193 -13.60 -43.46 -5.42
C ARG A 193 -13.57 -41.93 -5.36
N TYR A 194 -12.47 -41.35 -4.93
CA TYR A 194 -12.29 -39.90 -4.74
C TYR A 194 -11.03 -39.38 -5.45
N MET A 195 -10.61 -40.04 -6.55
CA MET A 195 -9.42 -39.64 -7.30
C MET A 195 -9.50 -38.18 -7.78
N GLU A 196 -10.66 -37.74 -8.25
CA GLU A 196 -10.85 -36.38 -8.75
C GLU A 196 -10.78 -35.35 -7.62
N ASP A 197 -11.36 -35.63 -6.44
CA ASP A 197 -11.24 -34.77 -5.26
C ASP A 197 -9.79 -34.70 -4.75
N ILE A 198 -9.07 -35.84 -4.76
CA ILE A 198 -7.64 -35.91 -4.41
C ILE A 198 -6.80 -35.09 -5.39
N LYS A 199 -7.07 -35.21 -6.71
CA LYS A 199 -6.37 -34.43 -7.74
C LYS A 199 -6.65 -32.94 -7.57
N ALA A 200 -7.90 -32.56 -7.40
CA ALA A 200 -8.31 -31.17 -7.17
C ALA A 200 -7.65 -30.59 -5.91
N TYR A 201 -7.64 -31.34 -4.81
CA TYR A 201 -6.96 -30.92 -3.58
C TYR A 201 -5.44 -30.89 -3.74
N ARG A 202 -4.84 -31.81 -4.49
CA ARG A 202 -3.41 -31.78 -4.82
C ARG A 202 -3.04 -30.55 -5.64
N GLU A 203 -3.80 -30.24 -6.68
CA GLU A 203 -3.61 -29.05 -7.51
C GLU A 203 -3.79 -27.78 -6.68
N MET A 204 -4.80 -27.74 -5.80
CA MET A 204 -4.97 -26.67 -4.81
C MET A 204 -3.77 -26.54 -3.86
N VAL A 205 -3.26 -27.64 -3.30
CA VAL A 205 -2.08 -27.60 -2.41
C VAL A 205 -0.86 -27.08 -3.16
N GLN A 206 -0.72 -27.41 -4.45
CA GLN A 206 0.35 -26.88 -5.29
C GLN A 206 0.22 -25.38 -5.54
N THR A 207 -0.99 -24.81 -5.60
CA THR A 207 -1.20 -23.37 -5.80
C THR A 207 -0.92 -22.54 -4.55
N VAL A 208 -1.03 -23.14 -3.37
CA VAL A 208 -0.67 -22.53 -2.07
C VAL A 208 0.70 -22.97 -1.56
N ASP A 209 1.45 -23.75 -2.33
CA ASP A 209 2.83 -24.13 -1.99
C ASP A 209 3.80 -23.01 -2.37
N LEU A 210 4.09 -22.15 -1.40
CA LEU A 210 4.98 -21.00 -1.56
C LEU A 210 6.41 -21.29 -1.08
N ARG A 211 6.80 -22.55 -0.87
CA ARG A 211 8.13 -22.91 -0.30
C ARG A 211 9.31 -22.59 -1.22
N LYS A 212 9.08 -22.48 -2.54
CA LYS A 212 10.12 -22.18 -3.54
C LYS A 212 9.80 -20.93 -4.34
N PRO A 213 9.74 -19.75 -3.70
CA PRO A 213 9.28 -18.51 -4.35
C PRO A 213 10.15 -18.07 -5.53
N HIS A 214 11.44 -18.42 -5.54
CA HIS A 214 12.34 -18.12 -6.66
C HIS A 214 11.93 -18.79 -7.98
N GLN A 215 11.13 -19.86 -7.94
CA GLN A 215 10.67 -20.57 -9.13
C GLN A 215 9.54 -19.84 -9.87
N TRP A 216 8.87 -18.88 -9.23
CA TRP A 216 7.81 -18.09 -9.85
C TRP A 216 8.32 -17.17 -10.97
N PHE A 217 9.64 -16.97 -11.04
CA PHE A 217 10.26 -16.02 -11.95
C PHE A 217 11.16 -16.70 -12.99
N PRO A 218 10.59 -17.46 -13.95
CA PRO A 218 11.36 -18.26 -14.90
C PRO A 218 12.28 -17.41 -15.79
N VAL A 219 11.89 -16.16 -16.10
CA VAL A 219 12.72 -15.24 -16.90
C VAL A 219 14.01 -14.89 -16.17
N ALA A 220 13.96 -14.64 -14.86
CA ALA A 220 15.14 -14.38 -14.04
C ALA A 220 15.97 -15.66 -13.84
N ARG A 221 15.33 -16.81 -13.61
CA ARG A 221 16.01 -18.12 -13.47
C ARG A 221 16.75 -18.56 -14.74
N ALA A 222 16.33 -18.08 -15.91
CA ALA A 222 16.99 -18.37 -17.18
C ALA A 222 18.29 -17.56 -17.39
N LEU A 223 18.63 -16.63 -16.50
CA LEU A 223 19.83 -15.80 -16.55
C LEU A 223 20.84 -16.23 -15.48
N GLN A 224 22.13 -16.04 -15.78
CA GLN A 224 23.17 -16.09 -14.75
C GLN A 224 23.29 -14.71 -14.10
N ARG A 225 22.50 -14.47 -13.05
CA ARG A 225 22.49 -13.18 -12.35
C ARG A 225 23.62 -13.12 -11.33
N ARG A 226 24.21 -11.94 -11.17
CA ARG A 226 25.19 -11.64 -10.13
C ARG A 226 24.61 -10.68 -9.09
N ILE A 227 24.58 -11.10 -7.83
CA ILE A 227 24.06 -10.30 -6.73
C ILE A 227 25.21 -9.58 -6.02
N ILE A 228 25.14 -8.26 -5.98
CA ILE A 228 26.16 -7.39 -5.37
C ILE A 228 25.49 -6.63 -4.22
N TYR A 229 25.85 -6.95 -2.99
CA TYR A 229 25.31 -6.32 -1.80
C TYR A 229 26.22 -5.18 -1.34
N HIS A 230 25.68 -3.97 -1.26
CA HIS A 230 26.34 -2.79 -0.71
C HIS A 230 25.84 -2.54 0.72
N ALA A 231 26.60 -3.05 1.70
CA ALA A 231 26.25 -2.99 3.12
C ALA A 231 26.91 -1.79 3.79
N GLY A 232 26.11 -0.98 4.49
CA GLY A 232 26.67 0.07 5.34
C GLY A 232 25.61 0.96 5.97
N PRO A 233 25.97 1.82 6.93
CA PRO A 233 25.05 2.76 7.56
C PRO A 233 24.51 3.80 6.57
N THR A 234 23.61 4.67 7.03
CA THR A 234 23.26 5.87 6.27
C THR A 234 24.49 6.76 6.10
N ASN A 235 24.56 7.51 4.98
CA ASN A 235 25.70 8.38 4.65
C ASN A 235 27.05 7.67 4.44
N SER A 236 27.05 6.50 3.78
CA SER A 236 28.26 5.72 3.47
C SER A 236 28.59 5.62 1.97
N GLY A 237 27.75 6.18 1.10
CA GLY A 237 27.95 6.15 -0.36
C GLY A 237 27.53 4.84 -1.05
N LYS A 238 26.98 3.87 -0.31
CA LYS A 238 26.49 2.59 -0.86
C LYS A 238 25.59 2.74 -2.10
N THR A 239 24.55 3.56 -1.99
CA THR A 239 23.57 3.78 -3.07
C THR A 239 24.18 4.55 -4.24
N TYR A 240 25.15 5.44 -4.00
CA TYR A 240 25.82 6.18 -5.06
C TYR A 240 26.57 5.22 -5.99
N ASN A 241 27.33 4.28 -5.45
CA ASN A 241 28.10 3.32 -6.26
C ASN A 241 27.19 2.41 -7.08
N ALA A 242 26.10 1.90 -6.50
CA ALA A 242 25.11 1.11 -7.23
C ALA A 242 24.45 1.91 -8.36
N LEU A 243 24.09 3.17 -8.10
CA LEU A 243 23.53 4.06 -9.13
C LEU A 243 24.54 4.40 -10.23
N GLN A 244 25.83 4.52 -9.93
CA GLN A 244 26.87 4.70 -10.96
C GLN A 244 26.97 3.48 -11.88
N ALA A 245 26.93 2.27 -11.32
CA ALA A 245 26.92 1.04 -12.12
C ALA A 245 25.69 1.01 -13.06
N MET A 246 24.51 1.34 -12.54
CA MET A 246 23.28 1.40 -13.33
C MET A 246 23.35 2.45 -14.45
N ARG A 247 23.88 3.64 -14.16
CA ARG A 247 24.03 4.73 -15.14
C ARG A 247 25.05 4.41 -16.23
N GLY A 248 26.08 3.62 -15.91
CA GLY A 248 27.09 3.18 -16.88
C GLY A 248 26.61 2.04 -17.80
N ALA A 249 25.50 1.37 -17.45
CA ALA A 249 24.94 0.27 -18.22
C ALA A 249 24.07 0.74 -19.40
N GLN A 250 23.85 -0.12 -20.40
CA GLN A 250 23.00 0.22 -21.56
C GLN A 250 21.52 0.29 -21.17
N SER A 251 21.10 -0.56 -20.24
CA SER A 251 19.75 -0.60 -19.68
C SER A 251 19.78 -0.81 -18.17
N GLY A 252 18.85 -0.20 -17.44
CA GLY A 252 18.82 -0.41 -16.00
C GLY A 252 17.55 0.05 -15.28
N VAL A 253 17.33 -0.50 -14.09
CA VAL A 253 16.20 -0.14 -13.24
C VAL A 253 16.64 0.22 -11.83
N TYR A 254 16.11 1.32 -11.31
CA TYR A 254 16.20 1.65 -9.89
C TYR A 254 14.87 1.35 -9.21
N CYS A 255 14.89 0.55 -8.16
CA CYS A 255 13.75 0.14 -7.35
C CYS A 255 13.86 0.80 -5.96
N GLY A 256 13.13 1.89 -5.75
CA GLY A 256 13.13 2.63 -4.49
C GLY A 256 12.00 2.22 -3.53
N PRO A 257 12.20 2.34 -2.19
CA PRO A 257 11.16 2.13 -1.18
C PRO A 257 10.03 3.17 -1.24
N LEU A 258 10.32 4.34 -1.81
CA LEU A 258 9.49 5.55 -1.74
C LEU A 258 9.42 6.22 -3.10
N ARG A 259 8.25 6.79 -3.41
CA ARG A 259 8.03 7.62 -4.60
C ARG A 259 9.05 8.76 -4.71
N LEU A 260 9.37 9.39 -3.57
CA LEU A 260 10.36 10.47 -3.49
C LEU A 260 11.72 10.08 -4.06
N LEU A 261 12.22 8.89 -3.75
CA LEU A 261 13.52 8.42 -4.22
C LEU A 261 13.48 8.06 -5.71
N ALA A 262 12.40 7.42 -6.16
CA ALA A 262 12.22 7.14 -7.58
C ALA A 262 12.21 8.45 -8.40
N MET A 263 11.53 9.49 -7.91
CA MET A 263 11.53 10.82 -8.52
C MET A 263 12.92 11.48 -8.49
N GLU A 264 13.66 11.37 -7.39
CA GLU A 264 15.02 11.92 -7.27
C GLU A 264 15.98 11.29 -8.29
N VAL A 265 15.95 9.95 -8.42
CA VAL A 265 16.78 9.23 -9.40
C VAL A 265 16.35 9.57 -10.83
N TYR A 266 15.05 9.59 -11.12
CA TYR A 266 14.51 10.01 -12.41
C TYR A 266 14.99 11.40 -12.81
N ASP A 267 14.83 12.40 -11.92
CA ASP A 267 15.20 13.78 -12.22
C ASP A 267 16.71 13.93 -12.40
N THR A 268 17.50 13.27 -11.55
CA THR A 268 18.96 13.35 -11.63
C THR A 268 19.47 12.70 -12.92
N CYS A 269 18.98 11.51 -13.28
CA CYS A 269 19.35 10.85 -14.53
C CYS A 269 19.01 11.72 -15.75
N ASN A 270 17.79 12.25 -15.83
CA ASN A 270 17.39 13.08 -16.96
C ASN A 270 18.13 14.43 -17.00
N ALA A 271 18.43 15.03 -15.85
CA ALA A 271 19.26 16.24 -15.77
C ALA A 271 20.69 15.99 -16.26
N ASP A 272 21.24 14.80 -15.98
CA ASP A 272 22.55 14.34 -16.43
C ASP A 272 22.56 13.87 -17.91
N GLY A 273 21.41 13.89 -18.59
CA GLY A 273 21.25 13.50 -20.00
C GLY A 273 21.01 12.00 -20.24
N LEU A 274 20.79 11.22 -19.19
CA LEU A 274 20.38 9.81 -19.29
C LEU A 274 18.85 9.72 -19.33
N TYR A 275 18.31 9.36 -20.49
CA TYR A 275 16.86 9.18 -20.65
C TYR A 275 16.35 8.06 -19.74
N CYS A 276 15.55 8.46 -18.75
CA CYS A 276 15.07 7.58 -17.70
C CYS A 276 13.56 7.78 -17.52
N ASN A 277 12.80 6.70 -17.47
CA ASN A 277 11.35 6.73 -17.17
C ASN A 277 11.11 6.85 -15.66
N LEU A 278 9.96 7.40 -15.26
CA LEU A 278 9.46 7.32 -13.88
C LEU A 278 8.22 6.44 -13.85
N ILE A 279 8.25 5.35 -13.08
CA ILE A 279 7.09 4.46 -12.93
C ILE A 279 6.80 4.27 -11.44
N THR A 280 5.71 4.87 -10.96
CA THR A 280 5.21 4.65 -9.61
C THR A 280 3.77 4.13 -9.65
N GLY A 281 3.20 3.78 -8.49
CA GLY A 281 1.82 3.34 -8.42
C GLY A 281 0.82 4.38 -8.96
N GLN A 282 1.09 5.67 -8.71
CA GLN A 282 0.15 6.77 -8.96
C GLN A 282 0.57 7.67 -10.12
N GLU A 283 1.73 7.44 -10.72
CA GLU A 283 2.29 8.30 -11.75
C GLU A 283 3.18 7.52 -12.69
N ARG A 284 3.04 7.76 -14.00
CA ARG A 284 3.93 7.24 -15.04
C ARG A 284 4.38 8.39 -15.94
N ARG A 285 5.69 8.59 -16.06
CA ARG A 285 6.30 9.54 -16.99
C ARG A 285 7.27 8.78 -17.87
N GLU A 286 6.93 8.65 -19.14
CA GLU A 286 7.75 7.96 -20.12
C GLU A 286 8.54 8.97 -20.95
N VAL A 287 9.82 8.69 -21.13
CA VAL A 287 10.73 9.49 -21.93
C VAL A 287 11.03 8.68 -23.20
N PRO A 288 10.73 9.20 -24.40
CA PRO A 288 10.98 8.47 -25.65
C PRO A 288 12.43 8.01 -25.77
N GLY A 289 12.64 6.72 -26.02
CA GLY A 289 13.97 6.11 -26.16
C GLY A 289 14.71 5.83 -24.84
N ALA A 290 14.04 5.91 -23.69
CA ALA A 290 14.63 5.58 -22.39
C ALA A 290 14.81 4.06 -22.19
N GLU A 291 16.06 3.63 -22.03
CA GLU A 291 16.43 2.27 -21.61
C GLU A 291 16.57 2.13 -20.08
N HIS A 292 16.48 3.25 -19.36
CA HIS A 292 16.52 3.30 -17.90
C HIS A 292 15.14 3.60 -17.32
N THR A 293 14.87 3.08 -16.13
CA THR A 293 13.63 3.33 -15.40
C THR A 293 13.92 3.51 -13.92
N ALA A 294 13.41 4.58 -13.31
CA ALA A 294 13.30 4.71 -11.87
C ALA A 294 11.86 4.39 -11.44
N CYS A 295 11.70 3.45 -10.52
CA CYS A 295 10.39 3.02 -10.05
C CYS A 295 10.34 2.80 -8.54
N THR A 296 9.12 2.76 -7.99
CA THR A 296 8.93 2.13 -6.68
C THR A 296 9.12 0.62 -6.82
N VAL A 297 9.63 -0.04 -5.79
CA VAL A 297 9.96 -1.48 -5.84
C VAL A 297 8.76 -2.36 -6.27
N GLU A 298 7.53 -1.99 -5.89
CA GLU A 298 6.31 -2.71 -6.29
C GLU A 298 6.06 -2.69 -7.80
N MET A 299 6.58 -1.68 -8.50
CA MET A 299 6.30 -1.42 -9.91
C MET A 299 7.39 -1.95 -10.85
N VAL A 300 8.37 -2.68 -10.32
CA VAL A 300 9.43 -3.29 -11.13
C VAL A 300 8.83 -4.25 -12.17
N ASN A 301 9.35 -4.19 -13.39
CA ASN A 301 8.96 -5.06 -14.48
C ASN A 301 9.75 -6.37 -14.43
N MET A 302 9.06 -7.50 -14.28
CA MET A 302 9.67 -8.84 -14.17
C MET A 302 9.88 -9.55 -15.52
N GLN A 303 9.46 -8.94 -16.62
CA GLN A 303 9.52 -9.53 -17.95
C GLN A 303 10.61 -8.88 -18.82
N ARG A 304 10.92 -7.61 -18.61
CA ARG A 304 11.94 -6.88 -19.38
C ARG A 304 13.34 -7.18 -18.87
N ARG A 305 14.14 -7.90 -19.67
CA ARG A 305 15.56 -8.11 -19.41
C ARG A 305 16.34 -6.79 -19.46
N ILE A 306 17.25 -6.61 -18.51
CA ILE A 306 18.07 -5.40 -18.36
C ILE A 306 19.50 -5.77 -17.92
N ASP A 307 20.43 -4.84 -18.01
CA ASP A 307 21.82 -5.10 -17.60
C ASP A 307 21.99 -4.97 -16.09
N VAL A 308 21.49 -3.87 -15.50
CA VAL A 308 21.71 -3.54 -14.08
C VAL A 308 20.40 -3.19 -13.38
N ALA A 309 20.12 -3.86 -12.27
CA ALA A 309 19.06 -3.48 -11.34
C ALA A 309 19.66 -2.97 -10.02
N VAL A 310 19.07 -1.91 -9.45
CA VAL A 310 19.40 -1.40 -8.12
C VAL A 310 18.17 -1.52 -7.24
N ILE A 311 18.25 -2.30 -6.17
CA ILE A 311 17.19 -2.43 -5.16
C ILE A 311 17.66 -1.74 -3.89
N ASP A 312 17.00 -0.66 -3.54
CA ASP A 312 17.37 0.18 -2.40
C ASP A 312 16.64 -0.22 -1.12
N GLU A 313 17.27 0.05 0.02
CA GLU A 313 16.80 -0.27 1.38
C GLU A 313 16.36 -1.74 1.53
N ILE A 314 17.20 -2.69 1.10
CA ILE A 314 16.89 -4.14 1.05
C ILE A 314 16.46 -4.76 2.38
N GLN A 315 16.83 -4.18 3.53
CA GLN A 315 16.34 -4.63 4.83
C GLN A 315 14.81 -4.55 4.99
N MET A 316 14.13 -3.76 4.15
CA MET A 316 12.67 -3.73 4.04
C MET A 316 12.08 -5.07 3.57
N ILE A 317 12.89 -6.03 3.12
CA ILE A 317 12.47 -7.42 2.85
C ILE A 317 11.82 -8.08 4.07
N GLY A 318 12.19 -7.66 5.29
CA GLY A 318 11.59 -8.11 6.54
C GLY A 318 10.37 -7.32 7.00
N ASP A 319 9.88 -6.34 6.22
CA ASP A 319 8.70 -5.57 6.59
C ASP A 319 7.44 -6.44 6.57
N GLU A 320 6.67 -6.40 7.66
CA GLU A 320 5.51 -7.26 7.87
C GLU A 320 4.39 -7.05 6.81
N THR A 321 4.36 -5.91 6.12
CA THR A 321 3.27 -5.53 5.22
C THR A 321 3.72 -5.40 3.75
N ARG A 322 4.93 -4.90 3.51
CA ARG A 322 5.47 -4.59 2.18
C ARG A 322 6.67 -5.45 1.79
N GLY A 323 7.21 -6.29 2.70
CA GLY A 323 8.41 -7.08 2.46
C GLY A 323 8.35 -7.95 1.21
N TRP A 324 7.15 -8.43 0.85
CA TRP A 324 6.89 -9.17 -0.39
C TRP A 324 7.41 -8.48 -1.65
N ALA A 325 7.36 -7.15 -1.73
CA ALA A 325 7.80 -6.43 -2.91
C ALA A 325 9.33 -6.51 -3.11
N TRP A 326 10.11 -6.51 -2.01
CA TRP A 326 11.55 -6.70 -2.05
C TRP A 326 11.93 -8.13 -2.37
N THR A 327 11.24 -9.10 -1.77
CA THR A 327 11.45 -10.53 -2.07
C THR A 327 11.20 -10.80 -3.55
N ARG A 328 10.08 -10.27 -4.08
CA ARG A 328 9.72 -10.31 -5.49
C ARG A 328 10.80 -9.68 -6.37
N ALA A 329 11.25 -8.46 -6.06
CA ALA A 329 12.31 -7.77 -6.80
C ALA A 329 13.64 -8.54 -6.80
N LEU A 330 14.10 -9.00 -5.64
CA LEU A 330 15.33 -9.77 -5.49
C LEU A 330 15.31 -11.04 -6.34
N MET A 331 14.22 -11.81 -6.27
CA MET A 331 14.11 -13.10 -6.96
C MET A 331 13.77 -12.97 -8.45
N GLY A 332 13.02 -11.92 -8.79
CA GLY A 332 12.29 -11.84 -10.06
C GLY A 332 12.80 -10.85 -11.07
N VAL A 333 13.61 -9.85 -10.69
CA VAL A 333 14.13 -8.89 -11.68
C VAL A 333 15.10 -9.58 -12.65
N PRO A 334 14.84 -9.58 -13.96
CA PRO A 334 15.69 -10.26 -14.92
C PRO A 334 16.87 -9.37 -15.34
N ALA A 335 17.82 -9.18 -14.42
CA ALA A 335 19.02 -8.36 -14.62
C ALA A 335 20.31 -9.20 -14.59
N ASN A 336 21.32 -8.82 -15.37
CA ASN A 336 22.64 -9.47 -15.33
C ASN A 336 23.36 -9.20 -14.01
N GLU A 337 23.29 -7.96 -13.52
CA GLU A 337 23.77 -7.54 -12.19
C GLU A 337 22.61 -6.97 -11.37
N VAL A 338 22.46 -7.44 -10.12
CA VAL A 338 21.49 -6.93 -9.16
C VAL A 338 22.24 -6.35 -7.96
N HIS A 339 22.25 -5.03 -7.87
CA HIS A 339 22.85 -4.29 -6.77
C HIS A 339 21.83 -4.07 -5.66
N LEU A 340 22.12 -4.57 -4.47
CA LEU A 340 21.30 -4.40 -3.28
C LEU A 340 21.94 -3.33 -2.40
N CYS A 341 21.19 -2.33 -1.96
CA CYS A 341 21.68 -1.31 -1.03
C CYS A 341 20.92 -1.45 0.28
N GLY A 342 21.62 -1.55 1.40
CA GLY A 342 20.98 -1.61 2.71
C GLY A 342 21.95 -1.49 3.85
N ASP A 343 21.45 -1.67 5.07
CA ASP A 343 22.29 -1.91 6.23
C ASP A 343 22.85 -3.36 6.21
N GLY A 344 23.63 -3.72 7.22
CA GLY A 344 24.20 -5.07 7.34
C GLY A 344 23.20 -6.15 7.77
N SER A 345 21.99 -5.78 8.21
CA SER A 345 21.09 -6.70 8.93
C SER A 345 20.47 -7.78 8.04
N ALA A 346 20.30 -7.49 6.74
CA ALA A 346 19.73 -8.43 5.78
C ALA A 346 20.76 -9.31 5.07
N VAL A 347 22.07 -9.08 5.29
CA VAL A 347 23.15 -9.84 4.63
C VAL A 347 23.03 -11.36 4.84
N PRO A 348 22.80 -11.88 6.07
CA PRO A 348 22.71 -13.32 6.28
C PRO A 348 21.52 -13.96 5.54
N LEU A 349 20.35 -13.30 5.57
CA LEU A 349 19.15 -13.76 4.89
C LEU A 349 19.32 -13.74 3.37
N VAL A 350 19.80 -12.62 2.81
CA VAL A 350 20.01 -12.50 1.36
C VAL A 350 21.02 -13.52 0.86
N ARG A 351 22.09 -13.80 1.63
CA ARG A 351 23.07 -14.83 1.26
C ARG A 351 22.42 -16.20 1.13
N ARG A 352 21.61 -16.62 2.12
CA ARG A 352 20.85 -17.89 2.07
C ARG A 352 19.90 -17.94 0.87
N ILE A 353 19.18 -16.84 0.60
CA ILE A 353 18.30 -16.75 -0.57
C ILE A 353 19.09 -16.89 -1.89
N CYS A 354 20.29 -16.31 -1.97
CA CYS A 354 21.15 -16.45 -3.15
C CYS A 354 21.67 -17.89 -3.32
N GLU A 355 22.00 -18.57 -2.23
CA GLU A 355 22.38 -19.99 -2.22
C GLU A 355 21.24 -20.87 -2.75
N ASP A 356 20.00 -20.67 -2.27
CA ASP A 356 18.80 -21.36 -2.75
C ASP A 356 18.54 -21.13 -4.25
N MET A 357 18.83 -19.91 -4.72
CA MET A 357 18.69 -19.51 -6.12
C MET A 357 19.82 -20.01 -7.03
N GLY A 358 20.94 -20.47 -6.46
CA GLY A 358 22.16 -20.82 -7.21
C GLY A 358 22.87 -19.62 -7.85
N GLU A 359 22.82 -18.45 -7.21
CA GLU A 359 23.37 -17.20 -7.75
C GLU A 359 24.64 -16.74 -7.03
N SER A 360 25.54 -16.06 -7.74
CA SER A 360 26.76 -15.54 -7.14
C SER A 360 26.43 -14.34 -6.23
N PHE A 361 27.00 -14.32 -5.02
CA PHE A 361 26.83 -13.25 -4.05
C PHE A 361 28.17 -12.57 -3.75
N THR A 362 28.24 -11.24 -3.90
CA THR A 362 29.41 -10.42 -3.55
C THR A 362 29.01 -9.37 -2.52
N LEU A 363 29.74 -9.28 -1.40
CA LEU A 363 29.50 -8.29 -0.35
C LEU A 363 30.54 -7.17 -0.43
N ASN A 364 30.06 -5.93 -0.53
CA ASN A 364 30.84 -4.70 -0.45
C ASN A 364 30.43 -3.96 0.83
N GLU A 365 31.37 -3.76 1.75
CA GLU A 365 31.13 -3.07 3.01
C GLU A 365 31.54 -1.59 2.92
N TYR A 366 30.76 -0.72 3.57
CA TYR A 366 30.93 0.73 3.52
C TYR A 366 30.83 1.32 4.92
N ASP A 367 31.79 2.16 5.27
CA ASP A 367 31.77 2.96 6.49
C ASP A 367 31.10 4.31 6.28
N ARG A 368 30.63 4.91 7.38
CA ARG A 368 30.04 6.24 7.38
C ARG A 368 31.11 7.29 7.02
N PHE A 369 30.79 8.24 6.14
CA PHE A 369 31.73 9.28 5.72
C PHE A 369 32.12 10.28 6.82
N THR A 370 31.21 10.53 7.76
CA THR A 370 31.34 11.58 8.79
C THR A 370 30.99 11.01 10.16
N LYS A 371 31.63 11.52 11.21
CA LYS A 371 31.36 11.10 12.59
C LYS A 371 29.94 11.51 13.00
N LEU A 372 29.25 10.62 13.71
CA LEU A 372 27.98 10.90 14.40
C LEU A 372 28.24 10.86 15.91
N THR A 373 27.98 11.97 16.60
CA THR A 373 28.16 12.09 18.05
C THR A 373 26.81 12.34 18.71
N VAL A 374 26.55 11.67 19.84
CA VAL A 374 25.36 11.95 20.67
C VAL A 374 25.74 12.98 21.73
N GLU A 375 25.04 14.12 21.77
CA GLU A 375 25.27 15.17 22.77
C GLU A 375 24.70 14.74 24.14
N GLU A 376 25.37 15.14 25.22
CA GLU A 376 24.92 14.93 26.59
C GLU A 376 23.92 16.02 27.04
N GLY A 377 23.15 15.76 28.10
CA GLY A 377 22.32 16.81 28.74
C GLY A 377 21.01 17.19 28.04
N GLY A 378 20.73 16.67 26.83
CA GLY A 378 19.51 16.98 26.09
C GLY A 378 19.51 18.40 25.51
N LEU A 379 18.33 18.96 25.19
CA LEU A 379 18.21 20.32 24.66
C LEU A 379 18.03 21.34 25.79
N GLU A 380 19.14 21.77 26.39
CA GLU A 380 19.16 22.81 27.42
C GLU A 380 18.53 24.13 26.90
N GLY A 381 17.56 24.68 27.64
CA GLY A 381 16.77 25.84 27.20
C GLY A 381 15.57 25.50 26.29
N GLY A 382 15.28 24.21 26.09
CA GLY A 382 14.15 23.74 25.31
C GLY A 382 14.22 24.20 23.85
N TYR A 383 13.08 24.36 23.20
CA TYR A 383 13.07 24.74 21.78
C TYR A 383 13.53 26.19 21.53
N GLY A 384 13.74 27.02 22.56
CA GLY A 384 14.36 28.35 22.40
C GLY A 384 15.84 28.26 22.02
N ALA A 385 16.49 27.13 22.32
CA ALA A 385 17.91 26.89 22.04
C ALA A 385 18.17 26.23 20.67
N VAL A 386 17.17 26.14 19.79
CA VAL A 386 17.35 25.56 18.46
C VAL A 386 18.25 26.43 17.59
N GLN A 387 19.10 25.79 16.81
CA GLN A 387 20.09 26.42 15.94
C GLN A 387 19.83 26.11 14.47
N PRO A 388 20.38 26.92 13.53
CA PRO A 388 20.38 26.59 12.12
C PRO A 388 20.95 25.18 11.84
N GLY A 389 20.20 24.39 11.06
CA GLY A 389 20.52 23.01 10.75
C GLY A 389 19.94 21.97 11.72
N ASP A 390 19.20 22.39 12.75
CA ASP A 390 18.50 21.47 13.66
C ASP A 390 17.26 20.85 12.97
N CYS A 391 17.09 19.55 13.18
CA CYS A 391 15.92 18.79 12.77
C CYS A 391 15.27 18.13 13.99
N ILE A 392 14.11 18.63 14.40
CA ILE A 392 13.33 18.09 15.53
C ILE A 392 12.43 16.98 15.01
N VAL A 393 12.52 15.79 15.58
CA VAL A 393 11.75 14.61 15.19
C VAL A 393 10.67 14.32 16.22
N ALA A 394 9.40 14.38 15.79
CA ALA A 394 8.22 14.12 16.61
C ALA A 394 7.31 13.07 15.95
N PHE A 395 6.65 12.25 16.76
CA PHE A 395 5.86 11.12 16.26
C PHE A 395 4.36 11.42 16.13
N SER A 396 3.92 12.66 16.36
CA SER A 396 2.53 13.08 16.17
C SER A 396 2.43 14.38 15.36
N ARG A 397 1.40 14.48 14.52
CA ARG A 397 1.13 15.72 13.73
C ARG A 397 0.84 16.91 14.63
N LYS A 398 0.17 16.68 15.77
CA LYS A 398 -0.12 17.73 16.75
C LYS A 398 1.18 18.33 17.27
N ASP A 399 2.11 17.48 17.70
CA ASP A 399 3.40 17.93 18.22
C ASP A 399 4.21 18.65 17.13
N ILE A 400 4.22 18.14 15.89
CA ILE A 400 4.91 18.80 14.77
C ILE A 400 4.45 20.25 14.59
N TYR A 401 3.13 20.50 14.61
CA TYR A 401 2.60 21.85 14.47
C TYR A 401 2.87 22.72 15.70
N SER A 402 2.70 22.19 16.91
CA SER A 402 2.97 22.92 18.16
C SER A 402 4.45 23.30 18.29
N ILE A 403 5.37 22.39 17.93
CA ILE A 403 6.81 22.63 17.95
C ILE A 403 7.18 23.72 16.92
N LYS A 404 6.64 23.63 15.70
CA LYS A 404 6.83 24.67 14.67
C LYS A 404 6.41 26.04 15.19
N GLN A 405 5.20 26.14 15.75
CA GLN A 405 4.68 27.41 16.28
C GLN A 405 5.60 27.97 17.37
N TYR A 406 6.00 27.13 18.33
CA TYR A 406 6.89 27.52 19.40
C TYR A 406 8.24 28.04 18.87
N ILE A 407 8.87 27.33 17.93
CA ILE A 407 10.15 27.75 17.33
C ILE A 407 10.03 29.11 16.64
N GLU A 408 8.96 29.33 15.86
CA GLU A 408 8.78 30.59 15.13
C GLU A 408 8.33 31.76 16.02
N GLN A 409 7.84 31.50 17.24
CA GLN A 409 7.47 32.51 18.24
C GLN A 409 8.67 32.92 19.11
N GLU A 410 9.38 31.92 19.63
CA GLU A 410 10.45 32.12 20.62
C GLU A 410 11.82 32.38 19.95
N THR A 411 11.96 32.06 18.67
CA THR A 411 13.22 32.24 17.95
C THR A 411 13.04 33.06 16.67
N LYS A 412 14.16 33.57 16.15
CA LYS A 412 14.22 34.25 14.84
C LYS A 412 14.16 33.28 13.65
N HIS A 413 14.09 31.97 13.90
CA HIS A 413 14.19 30.95 12.87
C HIS A 413 12.81 30.52 12.38
N ARG A 414 12.69 30.26 11.08
CA ARG A 414 11.51 29.62 10.50
C ARG A 414 11.74 28.12 10.36
N ALA A 415 10.67 27.35 10.52
CA ALA A 415 10.74 25.90 10.52
C ALA A 415 10.03 25.29 9.29
N CYS A 416 10.73 24.44 8.55
CA CYS A 416 10.13 23.57 7.54
C CYS A 416 9.40 22.38 8.21
N VAL A 417 8.40 21.82 7.54
CA VAL A 417 7.65 20.67 8.06
C VAL A 417 7.66 19.48 7.11
N VAL A 418 7.93 18.29 7.65
CA VAL A 418 7.89 17.03 6.88
C VAL A 418 7.25 15.92 7.69
N TYR A 419 6.13 15.35 7.23
CA TYR A 419 5.53 14.14 7.81
C TYR A 419 5.00 13.22 6.71
N GLY A 420 4.73 11.96 7.06
CA GLY A 420 4.44 10.89 6.09
C GLY A 420 3.25 11.13 5.16
N ALA A 421 2.15 11.71 5.67
CA ALA A 421 0.94 11.98 4.89
C ALA A 421 1.09 13.12 3.86
N LEU A 422 2.16 13.93 3.98
CA LEU A 422 2.39 15.06 3.11
C LEU A 422 2.75 14.59 1.69
N PRO A 423 2.20 15.22 0.62
CA PRO A 423 2.53 14.85 -0.75
C PRO A 423 4.05 14.85 -1.00
N PRO A 424 4.59 13.88 -1.78
CA PRO A 424 6.01 13.84 -2.14
C PRO A 424 6.53 15.18 -2.69
N GLU A 425 5.75 15.84 -3.54
CA GLU A 425 6.09 17.11 -4.18
C GLU A 425 6.26 18.21 -3.13
N THR A 426 5.32 18.30 -2.17
CA THR A 426 5.39 19.25 -1.06
C THR A 426 6.55 18.93 -0.12
N ARG A 427 6.79 17.65 0.21
CA ARG A 427 7.96 17.22 1.01
C ARG A 427 9.27 17.65 0.38
N ARG A 428 9.41 17.47 -0.94
CA ARG A 428 10.59 17.91 -1.70
C ARG A 428 10.74 19.42 -1.68
N GLN A 429 9.65 20.19 -1.81
CA GLN A 429 9.70 21.65 -1.71
C GLN A 429 10.15 22.12 -0.32
N GLN A 430 9.64 21.51 0.75
CA GLN A 430 10.05 21.80 2.13
C GLN A 430 11.51 21.43 2.39
N ALA A 431 11.97 20.29 1.86
CA ALA A 431 13.37 19.87 1.91
C ALA A 431 14.29 20.84 1.16
N LYS A 432 13.90 21.28 -0.04
CA LYS A 432 14.64 22.29 -0.81
C LYS A 432 14.77 23.60 -0.02
N LEU A 433 13.66 24.07 0.56
CA LEU A 433 13.66 25.25 1.41
C LEU A 433 14.62 25.12 2.59
N PHE A 434 14.63 23.98 3.27
CA PHE A 434 15.54 23.76 4.41
C PHE A 434 17.01 23.76 4.00
N ASN A 435 17.32 23.20 2.82
CA ASN A 435 18.70 23.07 2.33
C ASN A 435 19.26 24.39 1.77
N GLU A 436 18.42 25.31 1.30
CA GLU A 436 18.84 26.61 0.74
C GLU A 436 19.39 27.54 1.81
N GLU A 437 20.62 28.05 1.62
CA GLU A 437 21.33 28.87 2.61
C GLU A 437 20.81 30.30 2.77
N ASP A 438 20.25 30.88 1.72
CA ASP A 438 19.87 32.30 1.67
C ASP A 438 18.43 32.58 2.15
N ASN A 439 17.88 31.74 3.03
CA ASN A 439 16.51 31.92 3.50
C ASN A 439 16.35 31.78 5.03
N ALA A 440 15.19 32.22 5.54
CA ALA A 440 14.87 32.19 6.96
C ALA A 440 14.48 30.79 7.48
N TYR A 441 14.28 29.80 6.61
CA TYR A 441 13.86 28.44 6.95
C TYR A 441 15.07 27.57 7.30
N ARG A 442 15.60 27.81 8.50
CA ARG A 442 16.87 27.24 8.97
C ARG A 442 16.70 26.02 9.88
N VAL A 443 15.47 25.68 10.25
CA VAL A 443 15.13 24.57 11.15
C VAL A 443 14.11 23.65 10.46
N MET A 444 14.13 22.36 10.80
CA MET A 444 13.12 21.40 10.34
C MET A 444 12.40 20.75 11.52
N VAL A 445 11.09 20.59 11.42
CA VAL A 445 10.29 19.77 12.31
C VAL A 445 9.68 18.65 11.50
N ALA A 446 9.94 17.40 11.88
CA ALA A 446 9.57 16.26 11.06
C ALA A 446 9.09 15.04 11.84
N SER A 447 8.46 14.09 11.13
CA SER A 447 8.21 12.75 11.64
C SER A 447 9.34 11.78 11.28
N ASP A 448 9.20 10.52 11.69
CA ASP A 448 9.97 9.37 11.19
C ASP A 448 10.10 9.29 9.66
N ALA A 449 9.26 10.01 8.90
CA ALA A 449 9.36 10.15 7.45
C ALA A 449 10.70 10.72 6.95
N VAL A 450 11.49 11.44 7.76
CA VAL A 450 12.86 11.87 7.37
C VAL A 450 13.88 10.75 7.47
N GLY A 451 13.53 9.66 8.17
CA GLY A 451 14.31 8.45 8.25
C GLY A 451 14.63 7.87 6.88
N MET A 452 13.85 8.17 5.83
CA MET A 452 14.04 7.68 4.45
C MET A 452 13.66 8.72 3.40
N GLY A 453 14.39 8.75 2.29
CA GLY A 453 13.87 9.32 1.03
C GLY A 453 13.86 10.84 0.85
N LEU A 454 14.64 11.60 1.62
CA LEU A 454 14.94 13.01 1.31
C LEU A 454 16.43 13.28 1.49
N ASN A 455 17.00 14.10 0.61
CA ASN A 455 18.33 14.66 0.84
C ASN A 455 18.23 15.94 1.66
N LEU A 456 18.71 15.91 2.91
CA LEU A 456 18.56 17.00 3.89
C LEU A 456 19.94 17.35 4.49
N ASN A 457 20.23 18.64 4.57
CA ASN A 457 21.45 19.20 5.16
C ASN A 457 21.31 19.40 6.67
N ILE A 458 21.08 18.31 7.40
CA ILE A 458 20.86 18.34 8.85
C ILE A 458 22.20 18.37 9.58
N ARG A 459 22.39 19.33 10.48
CA ARG A 459 23.52 19.38 11.42
C ARG A 459 23.28 18.47 12.61
N ARG A 460 22.12 18.65 13.24
CA ARG A 460 21.75 17.99 14.48
C ARG A 460 20.33 17.45 14.43
N VAL A 461 20.16 16.18 14.80
CA VAL A 461 18.86 15.55 14.99
C VAL A 461 18.46 15.62 16.45
N ILE A 462 17.26 16.12 16.74
CA ILE A 462 16.74 16.27 18.10
C ILE A 462 15.47 15.43 18.22
N PHE A 463 15.49 14.35 19.00
CA PHE A 463 14.28 13.57 19.25
C PHE A 463 13.39 14.29 20.26
N HIS A 464 12.15 14.62 19.87
CA HIS A 464 11.17 15.19 20.80
C HIS A 464 10.84 14.21 21.93
N ALA A 465 10.75 12.92 21.61
CA ALA A 465 10.56 11.81 22.52
C ALA A 465 11.22 10.56 21.93
N VAL A 466 11.49 9.54 22.74
CA VAL A 466 11.94 8.20 22.28
C VAL A 466 10.85 7.13 22.33
N THR A 467 9.59 7.56 22.46
CA THR A 467 8.40 6.71 22.43
C THR A 467 7.41 7.17 21.36
N LYS A 468 6.69 6.22 20.76
CA LYS A 468 5.68 6.45 19.72
C LYS A 468 4.33 5.94 20.22
N ARG A 469 3.27 6.72 20.00
CA ARG A 469 1.88 6.31 20.25
C ARG A 469 1.17 6.14 18.93
N GLU A 470 0.60 4.96 18.69
CA GLU A 470 -0.21 4.68 17.51
C GLU A 470 -1.70 4.71 17.85
N GLY A 471 -2.33 5.86 17.59
CA GLY A 471 -3.75 6.07 17.89
C GLY A 471 -4.04 6.02 19.38
N ALA A 472 -5.00 5.19 19.79
CA ALA A 472 -5.39 4.99 21.19
C ALA A 472 -4.55 3.92 21.92
N LYS A 473 -3.53 3.33 21.26
CA LYS A 473 -2.66 2.31 21.87
C LYS A 473 -1.68 2.96 22.86
N ALA A 474 -1.15 2.14 23.78
CA ALA A 474 -0.10 2.55 24.71
C ALA A 474 1.14 3.06 23.96
N ALA A 475 1.94 3.90 24.62
CA ALA A 475 3.21 4.35 24.08
C ALA A 475 4.20 3.18 24.00
N VAL A 476 4.76 2.96 22.83
CA VAL A 476 5.77 1.92 22.57
C VAL A 476 7.13 2.59 22.35
N PRO A 477 8.23 2.07 22.91
CA PRO A 477 9.56 2.58 22.61
C PRO A 477 9.87 2.52 21.11
N VAL A 478 10.56 3.54 20.59
CA VAL A 478 11.04 3.55 19.20
C VAL A 478 12.11 2.46 19.03
N SER A 479 12.08 1.75 17.91
CA SER A 479 13.02 0.66 17.64
C SER A 479 14.45 1.18 17.44
N VAL A 480 15.44 0.36 17.78
CA VAL A 480 16.88 0.69 17.62
C VAL A 480 17.21 1.02 16.17
N SER A 481 16.68 0.24 15.21
CA SER A 481 16.88 0.48 13.77
C SER A 481 16.34 1.86 13.36
N MET A 482 15.12 2.23 13.80
CA MET A 482 14.53 3.52 13.48
C MET A 482 15.32 4.69 14.11
N LEU A 483 15.75 4.58 15.37
CA LEU A 483 16.58 5.60 16.02
C LEU A 483 17.90 5.82 15.26
N LYS A 484 18.61 4.74 14.91
CA LYS A 484 19.84 4.81 14.10
C LYS A 484 19.60 5.42 12.73
N GLN A 485 18.52 5.03 12.06
CA GLN A 485 18.20 5.49 10.71
C GLN A 485 17.93 7.00 10.71
N ILE A 486 17.16 7.50 11.68
CA ILE A 486 16.82 8.91 11.83
C ILE A 486 18.05 9.72 12.28
N ALA A 487 18.74 9.31 13.35
CA ALA A 487 19.94 10.00 13.84
C ALA A 487 21.05 10.07 12.78
N GLY A 488 21.20 8.98 12.01
CA GLY A 488 22.16 8.89 10.92
C GLY A 488 21.90 9.86 9.76
N ARG A 489 20.79 10.61 9.75
CA ARG A 489 20.53 11.68 8.77
C ARG A 489 21.34 12.96 9.05
N ALA A 490 21.90 13.14 10.24
CA ALA A 490 22.79 14.26 10.57
C ALA A 490 24.17 14.16 9.90
N GLY A 491 24.76 15.29 9.52
CA GLY A 491 26.13 15.39 9.03
C GLY A 491 26.39 14.68 7.71
N ARG A 492 25.48 14.73 6.74
CA ARG A 492 25.70 14.08 5.43
C ARG A 492 26.93 14.63 4.72
N ARG A 493 27.61 13.82 3.89
CA ARG A 493 28.79 14.24 3.11
C ARG A 493 28.51 15.44 2.20
N SER A 494 27.29 15.53 1.66
CA SER A 494 26.86 16.66 0.82
C SER A 494 26.42 17.88 1.62
N SER A 495 26.46 17.82 2.95
CA SER A 495 26.12 18.96 3.81
C SER A 495 27.35 19.78 4.14
N GLN A 496 27.15 21.04 4.48
CA GLN A 496 28.20 21.95 4.96
C GLN A 496 28.78 21.55 6.34
N TRP A 497 28.19 20.56 7.01
CA TRP A 497 28.53 20.19 8.38
C TRP A 497 29.51 19.01 8.40
N PRO A 498 30.72 19.15 8.99
CA PRO A 498 31.74 18.10 8.98
C PRO A 498 31.40 16.93 9.91
N GLU A 499 30.58 17.16 10.94
CA GLU A 499 30.08 16.14 11.86
C GLU A 499 28.55 16.20 11.97
N GLY A 500 27.95 15.05 12.29
CA GLY A 500 26.54 14.95 12.63
C GLY A 500 26.36 14.86 14.14
N LEU A 501 25.37 15.58 14.66
CA LEU A 501 25.00 15.53 16.07
C LEU A 501 23.62 14.88 16.24
N ALA A 502 23.41 14.18 17.35
CA ALA A 502 22.11 13.67 17.74
C ALA A 502 21.88 13.90 19.24
N THR A 503 20.67 14.29 19.62
CA THR A 503 20.30 14.45 21.04
C THR A 503 18.79 14.26 21.22
N CYS A 504 18.31 14.32 22.45
CA CYS A 504 16.90 14.30 22.80
C CYS A 504 16.49 15.67 23.35
N ARG A 505 15.19 15.98 23.32
CA ARG A 505 14.64 17.15 24.02
C ARG A 505 14.91 17.03 25.52
N ASP A 506 14.46 15.92 26.10
CA ASP A 506 14.55 15.67 27.53
C ASP A 506 15.83 14.88 27.87
N PRO A 507 16.60 15.27 28.90
CA PRO A 507 17.86 14.61 29.26
C PRO A 507 17.70 13.11 29.59
N ALA A 508 16.55 12.74 30.17
CA ALA A 508 16.26 11.35 30.55
C ALA A 508 16.22 10.38 29.35
N ASP A 509 15.90 10.89 28.16
CA ASP A 509 15.79 10.09 26.94
C ASP A 509 17.14 9.89 26.24
N VAL A 510 18.19 10.63 26.63
CA VAL A 510 19.51 10.60 25.97
C VAL A 510 20.20 9.23 26.16
N ALA A 511 20.09 8.63 27.34
CA ALA A 511 20.68 7.32 27.63
C ALA A 511 20.16 6.23 26.66
N ARG A 512 18.86 6.22 26.41
CA ARG A 512 18.20 5.32 25.44
C ARG A 512 18.75 5.51 24.03
N LEU A 513 18.96 6.75 23.61
CA LEU A 513 19.54 7.07 22.31
C LEU A 513 20.99 6.59 22.21
N GLN A 514 21.82 6.85 23.24
CA GLN A 514 23.21 6.39 23.29
C GLN A 514 23.29 4.86 23.20
N GLU A 515 22.49 4.13 23.98
CA GLU A 515 22.37 2.68 23.89
C GLU A 515 22.03 2.23 22.46
N ALA A 516 21.00 2.83 21.85
CA ALA A 516 20.55 2.46 20.52
C ALA A 516 21.62 2.71 19.44
N ILE A 517 22.37 3.81 19.52
CA ILE A 517 23.46 4.12 18.58
C ILE A 517 24.66 3.19 18.78
N ALA A 518 24.96 2.80 20.02
CA ALA A 518 26.07 1.93 20.37
C ALA A 518 25.88 0.46 19.94
N VAL A 519 24.64 0.00 19.76
CA VAL A 519 24.36 -1.36 19.24
C VAL A 519 25.12 -1.54 17.91
N PRO A 520 25.93 -2.59 17.74
CA PRO A 520 26.55 -2.91 16.45
C PRO A 520 25.53 -3.27 15.35
N LEU A 521 25.85 -3.04 14.07
CA LEU A 521 24.90 -3.31 12.96
C LEU A 521 24.69 -4.80 12.69
N ASP A 522 25.69 -5.63 12.96
CA ASP A 522 25.70 -7.10 12.87
C ASP A 522 24.79 -7.78 13.90
N GLN A 523 24.45 -7.09 14.99
CA GLN A 523 23.47 -7.57 15.97
C GLN A 523 22.02 -7.33 15.54
N LEU A 524 21.80 -6.45 14.56
CA LEU A 524 20.50 -6.30 13.92
C LEU A 524 20.40 -7.39 12.85
N THR A 525 19.36 -8.22 12.89
CA THR A 525 19.16 -9.26 11.88
C THR A 525 17.75 -9.17 11.31
N THR A 526 17.65 -9.30 9.99
CA THR A 526 16.39 -9.55 9.30
C THR A 526 16.28 -11.06 9.11
N PRO A 527 15.55 -11.79 9.97
CA PRO A 527 15.64 -13.26 10.00
C PRO A 527 14.92 -13.92 8.82
N THR A 528 13.83 -13.30 8.36
CA THR A 528 12.91 -13.86 7.37
C THR A 528 12.46 -12.79 6.36
N ALA A 529 12.06 -13.24 5.18
CA ALA A 529 11.59 -12.42 4.06
C ALA A 529 10.07 -12.51 3.91
N GLY A 530 9.41 -11.37 3.64
CA GLY A 530 7.97 -11.33 3.42
C GLY A 530 7.59 -11.94 2.08
N LEU A 531 6.46 -12.65 2.04
CA LEU A 531 5.84 -13.18 0.83
C LEU A 531 4.38 -12.75 0.73
N PHE A 532 3.91 -12.59 -0.50
CA PHE A 532 2.51 -12.38 -0.84
C PHE A 532 2.25 -13.09 -2.18
N PRO A 533 1.11 -13.78 -2.35
CA PRO A 533 0.82 -14.48 -3.60
C PRO A 533 0.73 -13.51 -4.77
N GLU A 534 1.32 -13.90 -5.91
CA GLU A 534 0.99 -13.29 -7.20
C GLU A 534 -0.49 -13.53 -7.54
N PHE A 535 -1.06 -12.67 -8.39
CA PHE A 535 -2.49 -12.74 -8.75
C PHE A 535 -2.87 -14.11 -9.30
N GLU A 536 -2.00 -14.74 -10.09
CA GLU A 536 -2.24 -16.04 -10.71
C GLU A 536 -2.42 -17.15 -9.67
N HIS A 537 -1.64 -17.14 -8.57
CA HIS A 537 -1.84 -18.11 -7.48
C HIS A 537 -3.20 -17.92 -6.82
N PHE A 538 -3.57 -16.66 -6.59
CA PHE A 538 -4.82 -16.31 -5.95
C PHE A 538 -6.04 -16.62 -6.86
N GLU A 539 -5.92 -16.37 -8.17
CA GLU A 539 -6.97 -16.64 -9.16
C GLU A 539 -7.32 -18.13 -9.21
N VAL A 540 -6.31 -19.01 -9.26
CA VAL A 540 -6.55 -20.46 -9.24
C VAL A 540 -7.17 -20.90 -7.91
N PHE A 541 -6.67 -20.37 -6.78
CA PHE A 541 -7.23 -20.67 -5.47
C PHE A 541 -8.70 -20.22 -5.33
N ALA A 542 -9.03 -19.03 -5.82
CA ALA A 542 -10.38 -18.49 -5.82
C ALA A 542 -11.32 -19.28 -6.76
N GLY A 543 -10.83 -19.70 -7.93
CA GLY A 543 -11.60 -20.50 -8.89
C GLY A 543 -12.06 -21.86 -8.35
N GLN A 544 -11.31 -22.42 -7.40
CA GLN A 544 -11.66 -23.68 -6.71
C GLN A 544 -12.67 -23.49 -5.55
N ARG A 545 -12.93 -22.24 -5.14
CA ARG A 545 -13.82 -21.89 -4.03
C ARG A 545 -14.75 -20.73 -4.41
N PRO A 546 -15.61 -20.90 -5.43
CA PRO A 546 -16.44 -19.80 -5.96
C PRO A 546 -17.47 -19.27 -4.95
N ASP A 547 -17.87 -20.08 -3.97
CA ASP A 547 -18.87 -19.72 -2.95
C ASP A 547 -18.28 -18.94 -1.76
N GLU A 548 -16.95 -18.87 -1.64
CA GLU A 548 -16.29 -18.18 -0.53
C GLU A 548 -16.13 -16.67 -0.85
N PRO A 549 -16.55 -15.76 0.05
CA PRO A 549 -16.38 -14.34 -0.17
C PRO A 549 -14.88 -13.98 -0.24
N TYR A 550 -14.54 -12.99 -1.06
CA TYR A 550 -13.14 -12.60 -1.29
C TYR A 550 -12.36 -12.29 0.00
N SER A 551 -13.00 -11.64 0.98
CA SER A 551 -12.38 -11.34 2.27
C SER A 551 -11.95 -12.60 3.04
N SER A 552 -12.70 -13.69 2.90
CA SER A 552 -12.38 -14.98 3.51
C SER A 552 -11.38 -15.77 2.69
N LEU A 553 -11.44 -15.69 1.34
CA LEU A 553 -10.47 -16.34 0.45
C LEU A 553 -9.03 -15.97 0.80
N LEU A 554 -8.73 -14.69 1.04
CA LEU A 554 -7.37 -14.26 1.39
C LEU A 554 -6.90 -14.82 2.74
N GLN A 555 -7.80 -14.89 3.73
CA GLN A 555 -7.51 -15.48 5.04
C GLN A 555 -7.33 -17.00 4.96
N SER A 556 -8.14 -17.66 4.14
CA SER A 556 -8.02 -19.10 3.86
C SER A 556 -6.72 -19.40 3.13
N PHE A 557 -6.31 -18.55 2.17
CA PHE A 557 -5.03 -18.65 1.49
C PHE A 557 -3.87 -18.54 2.49
N GLU A 558 -3.83 -17.51 3.33
CA GLU A 558 -2.79 -17.32 4.34
C GLU A 558 -2.68 -18.53 5.30
N ARG A 559 -3.82 -19.06 5.75
CA ARG A 559 -3.86 -20.21 6.66
C ARG A 559 -3.37 -21.51 6.01
N GLU A 560 -3.60 -21.68 4.72
CA GLU A 560 -3.27 -22.90 3.98
C GLU A 560 -1.92 -22.83 3.25
N ALA A 561 -1.33 -21.64 3.14
CA ALA A 561 -0.05 -21.43 2.46
C ALA A 561 1.10 -22.18 3.15
N LEU A 562 1.86 -22.93 2.37
CA LEU A 562 3.07 -23.61 2.83
C LEU A 562 4.28 -22.71 2.57
N LEU A 563 5.03 -22.39 3.62
CA LEU A 563 6.18 -21.49 3.57
C LEU A 563 7.43 -22.21 4.09
N ASP A 564 8.59 -21.89 3.51
CA ASP A 564 9.88 -22.29 4.08
C ASP A 564 10.23 -21.40 5.28
N SER A 565 11.08 -21.90 6.19
CA SER A 565 11.50 -21.21 7.42
C SER A 565 12.13 -19.83 7.19
N ASN A 566 12.66 -19.56 5.99
CA ASN A 566 13.22 -18.26 5.63
C ASN A 566 12.15 -17.20 5.29
N TYR A 567 10.86 -17.55 5.25
CA TYR A 567 9.79 -16.67 4.78
C TYR A 567 8.63 -16.56 5.76
N PHE A 568 7.88 -15.47 5.64
CA PHE A 568 6.61 -15.27 6.35
C PHE A 568 5.56 -14.66 5.41
N PHE A 569 4.28 -14.87 5.70
CA PHE A 569 3.20 -14.27 4.94
C PHE A 569 2.98 -12.81 5.36
N CYS A 570 3.04 -11.86 4.41
CA CYS A 570 2.84 -10.45 4.72
C CYS A 570 1.40 -10.17 5.19
N ARG A 571 1.25 -9.42 6.28
CA ARG A 571 -0.05 -9.01 6.81
C ARG A 571 -0.70 -8.01 5.86
N GLN A 572 -1.93 -8.30 5.44
CA GLN A 572 -2.72 -7.45 4.55
C GLN A 572 -4.08 -7.07 5.12
N GLU A 573 -4.11 -6.53 6.36
CA GLU A 573 -5.36 -6.11 7.02
C GLU A 573 -6.16 -5.11 6.18
N SER A 574 -5.48 -4.17 5.50
CA SER A 574 -6.15 -3.18 4.65
C SER A 574 -6.80 -3.81 3.41
N VAL A 575 -6.16 -4.81 2.81
CA VAL A 575 -6.70 -5.55 1.65
C VAL A 575 -7.93 -6.36 2.06
N VAL A 576 -7.86 -7.07 3.20
CA VAL A 576 -9.00 -7.82 3.75
C VAL A 576 -10.18 -6.90 4.06
N ALA A 577 -9.92 -5.74 4.67
CA ALA A 577 -10.96 -4.78 5.00
C ALA A 577 -11.58 -4.14 3.73
N ALA A 578 -10.78 -3.83 2.72
CA ALA A 578 -11.29 -3.38 1.42
C ALA A 578 -12.16 -4.46 0.75
N ALA A 579 -11.70 -5.72 0.76
CA ALA A 579 -12.47 -6.84 0.22
C ALA A 579 -13.82 -7.03 0.91
N ALA A 580 -13.86 -6.93 2.25
CA ALA A 580 -15.10 -7.04 3.01
C ALA A 580 -16.08 -5.90 2.67
N MET A 581 -15.56 -4.70 2.44
CA MET A 581 -16.34 -3.52 2.07
C MET A 581 -16.90 -3.61 0.63
N LEU A 582 -16.12 -4.15 -0.31
CA LEU A 582 -16.46 -4.19 -1.73
C LEU A 582 -17.20 -5.47 -2.14
N GLY A 583 -17.28 -6.48 -1.27
CA GLY A 583 -17.74 -7.83 -1.60
C GLY A 583 -19.12 -7.94 -2.25
N GLU A 584 -20.01 -6.98 -2.03
CA GLU A 584 -21.38 -6.97 -2.59
C GLU A 584 -21.46 -6.42 -4.03
N LEU A 585 -20.37 -5.83 -4.56
CA LEU A 585 -20.40 -5.10 -5.83
C LEU A 585 -20.36 -5.99 -7.09
N GLY A 586 -20.36 -7.32 -6.95
CA GLY A 586 -20.37 -8.25 -8.09
C GLY A 586 -19.17 -8.12 -9.03
N LEU A 587 -18.02 -7.66 -8.53
CA LEU A 587 -16.79 -7.48 -9.31
C LEU A 587 -16.16 -8.83 -9.69
N SER A 588 -15.43 -8.86 -10.82
CA SER A 588 -14.58 -10.01 -11.15
C SER A 588 -13.46 -10.18 -10.11
N VAL A 589 -12.92 -11.39 -9.96
CA VAL A 589 -11.80 -11.66 -9.02
C VAL A 589 -10.60 -10.76 -9.30
N LYS A 590 -10.29 -10.53 -10.58
CA LYS A 590 -9.21 -9.63 -11.02
C LYS A 590 -9.46 -8.18 -10.63
N ASP A 591 -10.66 -7.68 -10.87
CA ASP A 591 -11.00 -6.29 -10.55
C ASP A 591 -11.05 -6.08 -9.04
N MET A 592 -11.64 -7.04 -8.31
CA MET A 592 -11.64 -7.06 -6.85
C MET A 592 -10.21 -7.02 -6.31
N PHE A 593 -9.30 -7.84 -6.83
CA PHE A 593 -7.89 -7.83 -6.47
C PHE A 593 -7.26 -6.45 -6.70
N ASN A 594 -7.47 -5.85 -7.88
CA ASN A 594 -6.94 -4.52 -8.19
C ASN A 594 -7.48 -3.43 -7.25
N PHE A 595 -8.79 -3.41 -6.96
CA PHE A 595 -9.38 -2.44 -6.03
C PHE A 595 -8.89 -2.65 -4.59
N CYS A 596 -8.74 -3.90 -4.13
CA CYS A 596 -8.29 -4.20 -2.78
C CYS A 596 -6.79 -3.91 -2.56
N MET A 597 -5.97 -4.04 -3.62
CA MET A 597 -4.55 -3.69 -3.60
C MET A 597 -4.30 -2.18 -3.76
N ALA A 598 -5.34 -1.38 -4.01
CA ALA A 598 -5.21 0.07 -4.06
C ALA A 598 -4.78 0.60 -2.67
N PRO A 599 -3.90 1.62 -2.60
CA PRO A 599 -3.35 2.12 -1.36
C PRO A 599 -4.34 3.03 -0.62
N ALA A 600 -5.51 2.49 -0.26
CA ALA A 600 -6.50 3.12 0.59
C ALA A 600 -6.39 2.55 2.00
N SER A 601 -6.15 3.41 2.99
CA SER A 601 -6.19 2.97 4.38
C SER A 601 -7.63 2.62 4.75
N ALA A 602 -7.89 1.37 5.12
CA ALA A 602 -9.19 0.94 5.62
C ALA A 602 -9.62 1.66 6.91
N TYR A 603 -8.71 2.38 7.58
CA TYR A 603 -9.00 3.15 8.78
C TYR A 603 -9.48 4.57 8.46
N ASP A 604 -9.07 5.16 7.33
CA ASP A 604 -9.54 6.47 6.90
C ASP A 604 -10.89 6.34 6.17
N LEU A 605 -11.96 6.72 6.85
CA LEU A 605 -13.33 6.66 6.34
C LEU A 605 -13.51 7.39 5.00
N ARG A 606 -12.81 8.51 4.78
CA ARG A 606 -12.96 9.27 3.54
C ARG A 606 -12.35 8.54 2.36
N LEU A 607 -11.20 7.89 2.55
CA LEU A 607 -10.59 7.08 1.50
C LEU A 607 -11.39 5.81 1.23
N SER A 608 -11.93 5.17 2.27
CA SER A 608 -12.84 4.05 2.12
C SER A 608 -14.12 4.45 1.38
N ALA A 609 -14.72 5.60 1.68
CA ALA A 609 -15.90 6.12 1.00
C ALA A 609 -15.60 6.39 -0.50
N ALA A 610 -14.48 7.04 -0.80
CA ALA A 610 -14.05 7.26 -2.18
C ALA A 610 -13.80 5.95 -2.94
N LEU A 611 -13.12 4.97 -2.31
CA LEU A 611 -12.89 3.65 -2.89
C LEU A 611 -14.21 2.93 -3.20
N LEU A 612 -15.15 2.93 -2.24
CA LEU A 612 -16.47 2.32 -2.40
C LEU A 612 -17.25 2.98 -3.54
N GLN A 613 -17.23 4.32 -3.63
CA GLN A 613 -17.89 5.04 -4.70
C GLN A 613 -17.27 4.70 -6.07
N PHE A 614 -15.94 4.71 -6.19
CA PHE A 614 -15.26 4.39 -7.45
C PHE A 614 -15.56 2.96 -7.91
N ALA A 615 -15.51 2.00 -6.98
CA ALA A 615 -15.85 0.61 -7.27
C ALA A 615 -17.34 0.43 -7.62
N THR A 616 -18.24 1.21 -7.00
CA THR A 616 -19.68 1.19 -7.29
C THR A 616 -19.99 1.77 -8.67
N LYS A 617 -19.34 2.87 -9.06
CA LYS A 617 -19.46 3.43 -10.42
C LYS A 617 -18.94 2.41 -11.45
N TYR A 618 -17.78 1.81 -11.16
CA TYR A 618 -17.17 0.78 -12.01
C TYR A 618 -18.10 -0.44 -12.19
N SER A 619 -18.66 -1.00 -11.11
CA SER A 619 -19.53 -2.18 -11.20
C SER A 619 -20.83 -1.92 -11.97
N LYS A 620 -21.31 -0.67 -11.98
CA LYS A 620 -22.46 -0.23 -12.77
C LYS A 620 -22.12 0.09 -14.24
N GLY A 621 -20.86 -0.11 -14.66
CA GLY A 621 -20.40 0.24 -16.01
C GLY A 621 -20.39 1.75 -16.29
N GLN A 622 -20.35 2.58 -15.25
CA GLN A 622 -20.34 4.03 -15.39
C GLN A 622 -18.90 4.56 -15.43
N PRO A 623 -18.61 5.62 -16.20
CA PRO A 623 -17.33 6.29 -16.14
C PRO A 623 -17.02 6.77 -14.72
N VAL A 624 -15.86 6.40 -14.20
CA VAL A 624 -15.40 6.76 -12.86
C VAL A 624 -14.76 8.14 -12.92
N THR A 625 -15.57 9.19 -12.89
CA THR A 625 -15.11 10.59 -12.81
C THR A 625 -14.80 11.00 -11.37
N LEU A 626 -13.87 11.94 -11.22
CA LEU A 626 -13.54 12.57 -9.94
C LEU A 626 -14.12 13.99 -9.89
N ASP A 627 -15.20 14.16 -9.15
CA ASP A 627 -15.99 15.40 -9.11
C ASP A 627 -15.80 16.15 -7.78
N ILE A 628 -14.54 16.29 -7.33
CA ILE A 628 -14.23 17.06 -6.11
C ILE A 628 -14.03 18.54 -6.44
N SER A 629 -14.61 19.43 -5.63
CA SER A 629 -14.40 20.87 -5.74
C SER A 629 -13.37 21.33 -4.71
N VAL A 630 -12.19 21.73 -5.18
CA VAL A 630 -11.11 22.26 -4.33
C VAL A 630 -11.16 23.80 -4.34
N PRO A 631 -11.33 24.45 -3.17
CA PRO A 631 -11.34 25.91 -3.06
C PRO A 631 -10.09 26.56 -3.64
N ASP A 632 -10.23 27.71 -4.32
CA ASP A 632 -9.10 28.48 -4.86
C ASP A 632 -8.43 29.37 -3.82
N ARG A 633 -8.16 28.82 -2.64
CA ARG A 633 -7.55 29.57 -1.55
C ARG A 633 -6.56 28.73 -0.79
N VAL A 634 -5.60 29.43 -0.20
CA VAL A 634 -4.58 28.82 0.65
C VAL A 634 -5.22 28.45 1.99
N PRO A 635 -5.05 27.21 2.47
CA PRO A 635 -5.51 26.78 3.79
C PRO A 635 -4.96 27.71 4.89
N ALA A 636 -5.86 28.13 5.77
CA ALA A 636 -5.57 29.03 6.86
C ALA A 636 -5.49 28.33 8.22
N SER A 637 -6.05 27.12 8.38
CA SER A 637 -6.04 26.35 9.63
C SER A 637 -5.44 24.94 9.46
N THR A 638 -5.11 24.29 10.58
CA THR A 638 -4.63 22.89 10.58
C THR A 638 -5.72 21.90 10.14
N GLU A 639 -6.99 22.26 10.29
CA GLU A 639 -8.13 21.46 9.82
C GLU A 639 -8.30 21.58 8.31
N GLU A 640 -8.23 22.79 7.74
CA GLU A 640 -8.27 22.98 6.30
C GLU A 640 -7.10 22.28 5.58
N LEU A 641 -5.90 22.26 6.18
CA LEU A 641 -4.78 21.46 5.68
C LEU A 641 -5.09 19.96 5.70
N ARG A 642 -5.73 19.45 6.75
CA ARG A 642 -6.15 18.04 6.82
C ARG A 642 -7.17 17.70 5.74
N HIS A 643 -8.12 18.60 5.45
CA HIS A 643 -9.07 18.41 4.35
C HIS A 643 -8.38 18.40 2.98
N MET A 644 -7.39 19.28 2.76
CA MET A 644 -6.59 19.28 1.52
C MET A 644 -5.70 18.04 1.39
N GLU A 645 -5.09 17.57 2.47
CA GLU A 645 -4.36 16.29 2.48
C GLU A 645 -5.27 15.12 2.09
N ALA A 646 -6.47 15.04 2.68
CA ALA A 646 -7.43 14.00 2.37
C ALA A 646 -7.88 14.06 0.90
N ALA A 647 -8.17 15.27 0.39
CA ALA A 647 -8.50 15.48 -1.02
C ALA A 647 -7.38 15.03 -1.94
N HIS A 648 -6.13 15.36 -1.62
CA HIS A 648 -4.97 14.88 -2.37
C HIS A 648 -4.88 13.35 -2.34
N GLN A 649 -5.08 12.69 -1.19
CA GLN A 649 -5.06 11.23 -1.11
C GLN A 649 -6.16 10.57 -1.96
N VAL A 650 -7.37 11.14 -2.01
CA VAL A 650 -8.44 10.69 -2.90
C VAL A 650 -8.06 10.83 -4.37
N VAL A 651 -7.47 11.97 -4.74
CA VAL A 651 -6.94 12.21 -6.10
C VAL A 651 -5.88 11.14 -6.45
N MET A 652 -4.96 10.86 -5.54
CA MET A 652 -3.92 9.85 -5.75
C MET A 652 -4.49 8.43 -5.86
N LEU A 653 -5.54 8.10 -5.11
CA LEU A 653 -6.25 6.84 -5.20
C LEU A 653 -6.89 6.68 -6.59
N TRP A 654 -7.58 7.72 -7.06
CA TRP A 654 -8.16 7.74 -8.40
C TRP A 654 -7.09 7.56 -9.49
N LEU A 655 -5.98 8.30 -9.39
CA LEU A 655 -4.87 8.18 -10.35
C LEU A 655 -4.28 6.77 -10.34
N TRP A 656 -4.10 6.17 -9.16
CA TRP A 656 -3.61 4.79 -9.03
C TRP A 656 -4.48 3.80 -9.80
N LEU A 657 -5.81 3.87 -9.61
CA LEU A 657 -6.79 3.02 -10.29
C LEU A 657 -6.78 3.28 -11.80
N SER A 658 -6.68 4.54 -12.22
CA SER A 658 -6.67 4.90 -13.64
C SER A 658 -5.53 4.25 -14.45
N TYR A 659 -4.44 3.81 -13.80
CA TYR A 659 -3.33 3.11 -14.48
C TYR A 659 -3.51 1.58 -14.53
N ARG A 660 -4.53 1.02 -13.87
CA ARG A 660 -4.87 -0.41 -13.88
C ARG A 660 -6.08 -0.71 -14.76
N PHE A 661 -7.00 0.23 -14.86
CA PHE A 661 -8.22 0.12 -15.66
C PHE A 661 -8.13 0.94 -16.95
N ASP A 662 -8.99 0.62 -17.90
CA ASP A 662 -9.01 1.28 -19.20
C ASP A 662 -9.33 2.78 -19.10
N ALA A 663 -8.75 3.55 -20.03
CA ALA A 663 -8.92 5.01 -20.06
C ALA A 663 -10.36 5.45 -20.35
N GLU A 664 -11.18 4.59 -20.95
CA GLU A 664 -12.61 4.84 -21.15
C GLU A 664 -13.38 4.80 -19.84
N VAL A 665 -12.99 3.90 -18.93
CA VAL A 665 -13.61 3.73 -17.61
C VAL A 665 -13.11 4.79 -16.63
N PHE A 666 -11.83 5.15 -16.68
CA PHE A 666 -11.23 6.23 -15.88
C PHE A 666 -10.80 7.41 -16.77
N PRO A 667 -11.74 8.25 -17.23
CA PRO A 667 -11.45 9.31 -18.18
C PRO A 667 -10.79 10.53 -17.52
N GLN A 668 -10.18 11.39 -18.33
CA GLN A 668 -9.67 12.71 -17.92
C GLN A 668 -8.49 12.71 -16.94
N ARG A 669 -7.60 11.71 -17.03
CA ARG A 669 -6.39 11.58 -16.18
C ARG A 669 -5.57 12.87 -16.10
N ASP A 670 -5.37 13.57 -17.21
CA ASP A 670 -4.58 14.82 -17.24
C ASP A 670 -5.20 15.93 -16.37
N LYS A 671 -6.54 16.02 -16.34
CA LYS A 671 -7.23 17.01 -15.49
C LYS A 671 -7.09 16.67 -14.01
N VAL A 672 -7.20 15.38 -13.66
CA VAL A 672 -7.03 14.91 -12.28
C VAL A 672 -5.58 15.10 -11.82
N GLN A 673 -4.60 14.89 -12.71
CA GLN A 673 -3.19 15.18 -12.42
C GLN A 673 -2.96 16.68 -12.18
N ALA A 674 -3.53 17.57 -13.00
CA ALA A 674 -3.43 19.01 -12.79
C ALA A 674 -4.08 19.45 -11.47
N LEU A 675 -5.16 18.78 -11.04
CA LEU A 675 -5.77 18.99 -9.74
C LEU A 675 -4.85 18.56 -8.59
N ALA A 676 -4.16 17.42 -8.71
CA ALA A 676 -3.16 16.98 -7.73
C ALA A 676 -2.06 18.04 -7.54
N ASP A 677 -1.51 18.55 -8.65
CA ASP A 677 -0.46 19.58 -8.64
C ASP A 677 -0.95 20.88 -7.98
N ARG A 678 -2.20 21.27 -8.24
CA ARG A 678 -2.83 22.44 -7.62
C ARG A 678 -2.99 22.27 -6.11
N ILE A 679 -3.46 21.11 -5.64
CA ILE A 679 -3.57 20.84 -4.20
C ILE A 679 -2.19 20.89 -3.54
N CYS A 680 -1.17 20.29 -4.16
CA CYS A 680 0.22 20.34 -3.66
C CYS A 680 0.73 21.78 -3.52
N LEU A 681 0.43 22.66 -4.48
CA LEU A 681 0.78 24.07 -4.42
C LEU A 681 0.07 24.81 -3.28
N LEU A 682 -1.22 24.53 -3.06
CA LEU A 682 -1.99 25.14 -1.97
C LEU A 682 -1.52 24.66 -0.60
N LEU A 683 -1.21 23.36 -0.46
CA LEU A 683 -0.64 22.77 0.75
C LEU A 683 0.71 23.40 1.11
N ASP A 684 1.62 23.54 0.14
CA ASP A 684 2.92 24.19 0.38
C ASP A 684 2.75 25.64 0.85
N LYS A 685 1.88 26.41 0.18
CA LYS A 685 1.55 27.79 0.60
C LYS A 685 0.92 27.83 2.01
N GLY A 686 0.08 26.86 2.35
CA GLY A 686 -0.58 26.75 3.65
C GLY A 686 0.41 26.48 4.78
N LEU A 687 1.30 25.50 4.59
CA LEU A 687 2.37 25.16 5.55
C LEU A 687 3.31 26.34 5.83
N ARG A 688 3.58 27.16 4.81
CA ARG A 688 4.38 28.39 4.96
C ARG A 688 3.65 29.50 5.73
N ARG A 689 2.32 29.50 5.75
CA ARG A 689 1.47 30.52 6.43
C ARG A 689 1.07 30.13 7.85
N LEU A 690 1.10 28.85 8.20
CA LEU A 690 0.62 28.28 9.47
C LEU A 690 1.21 28.88 10.75
N THR A 691 2.21 29.75 10.64
CA THR A 691 2.84 30.43 11.78
C THR A 691 2.46 31.90 11.92
N ARG A 692 1.76 32.49 10.95
CA ARG A 692 1.21 33.83 11.10
C ARG A 692 -0.02 33.74 11.98
N MET A 693 0.15 33.90 13.29
CA MET A 693 -0.96 34.12 14.22
C MET A 693 -1.94 35.12 13.60
N SER A 694 -3.23 34.88 13.77
CA SER A 694 -4.18 35.97 13.61
C SER A 694 -3.74 37.10 14.55
N LYS A 695 -3.88 38.36 14.12
CA LYS A 695 -3.60 39.54 14.97
C LYS A 695 -4.35 39.52 16.33
N SER A 696 -5.29 38.59 16.50
CA SER A 696 -6.16 38.36 17.65
C SER A 696 -5.68 37.29 18.65
N GLY A 697 -4.50 36.68 18.50
CA GLY A 697 -3.98 35.73 19.50
C GLY A 697 -4.61 34.33 19.48
N ILE A 698 -5.49 34.05 18.52
CA ILE A 698 -6.20 32.77 18.39
C ILE A 698 -5.26 31.74 17.75
N ASP A 699 -5.18 30.53 18.35
CA ASP A 699 -4.47 29.40 17.77
C ASP A 699 -5.06 29.05 16.40
N ILE A 700 -4.20 28.95 15.40
CA ILE A 700 -4.57 28.57 14.04
C ILE A 700 -5.17 27.16 13.99
N ALA A 701 -4.87 26.32 15.00
CA ALA A 701 -5.52 25.03 15.16
C ALA A 701 -6.98 25.11 15.66
N GLU A 702 -7.40 26.24 16.24
CA GLU A 702 -8.75 26.47 16.79
C GLU A 702 -9.61 27.36 15.88
N LEU A 703 -9.04 27.88 14.78
CA LEU A 703 -9.82 28.61 13.79
C LEU A 703 -10.85 27.66 13.16
N PRO A 704 -12.15 28.02 13.20
CA PRO A 704 -13.18 27.19 12.61
C PRO A 704 -12.90 27.01 11.13
N SER A 705 -13.01 25.76 10.70
CA SER A 705 -12.99 25.36 9.32
C SER A 705 -14.07 26.12 8.53
N ARG A 706 -13.71 26.64 7.36
CA ARG A 706 -14.68 27.34 6.51
C ARG A 706 -15.52 26.33 5.72
N PRO A 707 -16.82 26.60 5.47
CA PRO A 707 -17.74 25.64 4.85
C PRO A 707 -17.25 25.04 3.53
N GLU A 708 -16.61 25.83 2.66
CA GLU A 708 -16.10 25.33 1.36
C GLU A 708 -14.98 24.28 1.50
N HIS A 709 -14.27 24.23 2.64
CA HIS A 709 -13.28 23.16 2.89
C HIS A 709 -13.93 21.90 3.49
N GLU A 710 -15.08 22.02 4.13
CA GLU A 710 -15.85 20.88 4.61
C GLU A 710 -16.52 20.17 3.43
N SER A 711 -16.91 20.94 2.41
CA SER A 711 -17.61 20.43 1.23
C SER A 711 -16.74 19.74 0.17
N ILE A 712 -15.40 19.74 0.30
CA ILE A 712 -14.49 19.16 -0.71
C ILE A 712 -14.83 17.69 -1.00
N LEU A 713 -15.25 16.97 0.05
CA LEU A 713 -15.52 15.54 0.02
C LEU A 713 -17.02 15.24 0.22
N GLU A 714 -17.90 16.24 0.14
CA GLU A 714 -19.36 16.06 0.21
C GLU A 714 -19.89 15.11 -0.87
N CYS A 715 -19.20 15.02 -2.02
CA CYS A 715 -19.53 14.06 -3.07
C CYS A 715 -19.46 12.59 -2.62
N PHE A 716 -18.83 12.30 -1.48
CA PHE A 716 -18.75 10.97 -0.87
C PHE A 716 -19.62 10.85 0.40
N GLY A 717 -20.53 11.80 0.63
CA GLY A 717 -21.34 11.88 1.86
C GLY A 717 -22.19 10.64 2.10
N ASP A 718 -22.89 10.16 1.07
CA ASP A 718 -23.75 8.98 1.15
C ASP A 718 -22.94 7.73 1.53
N GLU A 719 -21.77 7.52 0.91
CA GLU A 719 -20.89 6.40 1.24
C GLU A 719 -20.27 6.53 2.63
N LEU A 720 -19.95 7.75 3.06
CA LEU A 720 -19.43 8.03 4.39
C LEU A 720 -20.46 7.64 5.47
N GLU A 721 -21.71 8.08 5.32
CA GLU A 721 -22.81 7.74 6.24
C GLU A 721 -23.05 6.23 6.29
N LEU A 722 -23.01 5.56 5.14
CA LEU A 722 -23.14 4.11 5.05
C LEU A 722 -22.03 3.41 5.86
N LEU A 723 -20.77 3.77 5.64
CA LEU A 723 -19.63 3.17 6.34
C LEU A 723 -19.63 3.45 7.84
N GLU A 724 -20.03 4.65 8.25
CA GLU A 724 -20.19 5.00 9.67
C GLU A 724 -21.27 4.16 10.33
N SER A 725 -22.40 3.95 9.65
CA SER A 725 -23.49 3.10 10.13
C SER A 725 -23.04 1.65 10.31
N GLN A 726 -22.30 1.10 9.33
CA GLN A 726 -21.76 -0.26 9.37
C GLN A 726 -20.76 -0.43 10.53
N ARG A 727 -19.80 0.49 10.68
CA ARG A 727 -18.84 0.47 11.80
C ARG A 727 -19.54 0.59 13.16
N ARG A 728 -20.60 1.40 13.27
CA ARG A 728 -21.38 1.52 14.50
C ARG A 728 -22.08 0.20 14.85
N GLN A 729 -22.66 -0.47 13.85
CA GLN A 729 -23.28 -1.79 14.05
C GLN A 729 -22.25 -2.86 14.45
N GLN A 730 -21.08 -2.89 13.80
CA GLN A 730 -19.98 -3.79 14.16
C GLN A 730 -19.51 -3.58 15.60
N ARG A 731 -19.29 -2.33 16.03
CA ARG A 731 -18.91 -2.04 17.43
C ARG A 731 -19.96 -2.52 18.43
N LEU A 732 -21.24 -2.38 18.09
CA LEU A 732 -22.34 -2.85 18.93
C LEU A 732 -22.39 -4.38 18.99
N SER A 733 -22.15 -5.09 17.89
CA SER A 733 -22.09 -6.56 17.86
C SER A 733 -20.88 -7.10 18.63
N GLU A 734 -19.70 -6.50 18.46
CA GLU A 734 -18.49 -6.84 19.21
C GLU A 734 -18.68 -6.61 20.72
N ALA A 735 -19.28 -5.49 21.12
CA ALA A 735 -19.57 -5.20 22.52
C ALA A 735 -20.55 -6.21 23.11
N ARG A 736 -21.55 -6.66 22.34
CA ARG A 736 -22.47 -7.75 22.74
C ARG A 736 -21.74 -9.08 22.87
N SER A 737 -20.89 -9.45 21.91
CA SER A 737 -20.09 -10.68 21.93
C SER A 737 -19.12 -10.72 23.12
N LYS A 738 -18.38 -9.63 23.37
CA LYS A 738 -17.50 -9.50 24.55
C LYS A 738 -18.27 -9.61 25.87
N ARG A 739 -19.48 -9.04 25.95
CA ARG A 739 -20.37 -9.20 27.13
C ARG A 739 -20.84 -10.64 27.31
N GLN A 740 -21.18 -11.33 26.23
CA GLN A 740 -21.62 -12.71 26.26
C GLN A 740 -20.47 -13.68 26.58
N GLY A 741 -19.26 -13.40 26.07
CA GLY A 741 -18.01 -14.09 26.41
C GLY A 741 -17.69 -13.95 27.89
N ARG A 742 -17.65 -12.72 28.43
CA ARG A 742 -17.47 -12.49 29.87
C ARG A 742 -18.51 -13.22 30.73
N ARG A 743 -19.79 -13.20 30.33
CA ARG A 743 -20.85 -13.95 31.02
C ARG A 743 -20.59 -15.46 31.02
N ARG A 744 -20.12 -16.02 29.90
CA ARG A 744 -19.73 -17.43 29.82
C ARG A 744 -18.54 -17.73 30.71
N THR A 745 -17.47 -16.93 30.66
CA THR A 745 -16.29 -17.12 31.51
C THR A 745 -16.65 -17.12 32.99
N VAL A 746 -17.42 -16.12 33.44
CA VAL A 746 -17.91 -16.05 34.83
C VAL A 746 -18.79 -17.25 35.18
N ALA A 747 -19.67 -17.70 34.28
CA ALA A 747 -20.48 -18.91 34.52
C ALA A 747 -19.63 -20.19 34.58
N THR A 748 -18.52 -20.25 33.84
CA THR A 748 -17.60 -21.41 33.84
C THR A 748 -16.74 -21.41 35.10
N GLU A 749 -16.26 -20.25 35.54
CA GLU A 749 -15.54 -20.05 36.81
C GLU A 749 -16.44 -20.37 38.01
N LEU A 750 -17.70 -19.93 37.99
CA LEU A 750 -18.69 -20.25 39.02
C LEU A 750 -18.98 -21.76 39.07
N ALA A 751 -19.15 -22.40 37.91
CA ALA A 751 -19.36 -23.85 37.82
C ALA A 751 -18.13 -24.65 38.31
N ALA A 752 -16.92 -24.18 38.00
CA ALA A 752 -15.68 -24.77 38.49
C ALA A 752 -15.50 -24.59 40.00
N ALA A 753 -15.86 -23.43 40.55
CA ALA A 753 -15.85 -23.17 42.00
C ALA A 753 -16.87 -24.05 42.74
N LEU A 754 -18.07 -24.22 42.18
CA LEU A 754 -19.10 -25.13 42.72
C LEU A 754 -18.66 -26.60 42.65
N ALA A 755 -17.96 -27.01 41.60
CA ALA A 755 -17.42 -28.37 41.49
C ALA A 755 -16.24 -28.61 42.46
N ALA A 756 -15.43 -27.59 42.72
CA ALA A 756 -14.33 -27.64 43.70
C ALA A 756 -14.84 -27.67 45.16
N ALA A 757 -16.05 -27.17 45.40
CA ALA A 757 -16.70 -27.18 46.71
C ALA A 757 -17.37 -28.53 47.06
N GLY A 758 -17.12 -29.59 46.30
CA GLY A 758 -17.60 -30.94 46.58
C GLY A 758 -16.91 -31.60 47.78
N GLY A 759 -17.33 -31.22 48.99
CA GLY A 759 -16.95 -31.85 50.26
C GLY A 759 -17.84 -31.33 51.40
N LEU A 760 -18.51 -32.25 52.09
CA LEU A 760 -19.67 -32.06 52.98
C LEU A 760 -19.48 -31.03 54.11
N ASP A 761 -20.60 -30.39 54.46
CA ASP A 761 -20.89 -29.53 55.62
C ASP A 761 -20.56 -28.02 55.52
N GLY A 762 -21.47 -27.26 54.86
CA GLY A 762 -21.47 -25.79 54.91
C GLY A 762 -22.46 -25.06 53.98
N GLU A 763 -23.58 -25.69 53.60
CA GLU A 763 -24.42 -25.23 52.47
C GLU A 763 -25.34 -24.01 52.72
N ALA A 764 -25.43 -23.46 53.93
CA ALA A 764 -26.43 -22.41 54.23
C ALA A 764 -25.90 -20.96 54.23
N ASP A 765 -24.67 -20.70 54.69
CA ASP A 765 -24.21 -19.32 54.93
C ASP A 765 -23.51 -18.66 53.72
N MET A 766 -22.75 -19.41 52.92
CA MET A 766 -21.99 -18.86 51.79
C MET A 766 -22.86 -18.52 50.56
N ALA A 767 -24.02 -19.17 50.41
CA ALA A 767 -24.98 -18.87 49.35
C ALA A 767 -25.76 -17.55 49.61
N GLY A 768 -25.81 -17.09 50.87
CA GLY A 768 -26.41 -15.82 51.27
C GLY A 768 -25.57 -14.61 50.88
N GLU A 769 -24.26 -14.68 51.10
CA GLU A 769 -23.33 -13.58 50.83
C GLU A 769 -23.13 -13.35 49.32
N ALA A 770 -22.98 -14.43 48.53
CA ALA A 770 -22.86 -14.32 47.06
C ALA A 770 -24.14 -13.75 46.40
N ARG A 771 -25.33 -13.99 46.97
CA ARG A 771 -26.59 -13.41 46.49
C ARG A 771 -26.71 -11.92 46.83
N GLN A 772 -26.18 -11.49 47.98
CA GLN A 772 -26.13 -10.08 48.37
C GLN A 772 -25.16 -9.27 47.50
N GLU A 773 -24.00 -9.84 47.17
CA GLU A 773 -23.01 -9.18 46.30
C GLU A 773 -23.55 -8.97 44.88
N VAL A 774 -24.14 -10.01 44.27
CA VAL A 774 -24.76 -9.92 42.94
C VAL A 774 -25.95 -8.94 42.92
N ALA A 775 -26.74 -8.87 44.00
CA ALA A 775 -27.83 -7.89 44.11
C ALA A 775 -27.32 -6.45 44.23
N SER A 776 -26.20 -6.23 44.92
CA SER A 776 -25.57 -4.92 45.07
C SER A 776 -24.94 -4.40 43.77
N GLU A 777 -24.30 -5.28 43.00
CA GLU A 777 -23.76 -4.97 41.66
C GLU A 777 -24.88 -4.70 40.65
N GLN A 778 -25.97 -5.47 40.71
CA GLN A 778 -27.13 -5.24 39.82
C GLN A 778 -27.82 -3.90 40.13
N GLY A 779 -27.84 -3.49 41.40
CA GLY A 779 -28.34 -2.17 41.85
C GLY A 779 -27.50 -1.00 41.34
N THR A 780 -26.17 -1.10 41.43
CA THR A 780 -25.23 -0.07 40.94
C THR A 780 -25.25 0.04 39.41
N ILE A 781 -25.36 -1.07 38.68
CA ILE A 781 -25.51 -1.09 37.21
C ILE A 781 -26.84 -0.43 36.79
N ASN A 782 -27.93 -0.69 37.49
CA ASN A 782 -29.23 -0.08 37.19
C ASN A 782 -29.23 1.44 37.47
N ALA A 783 -28.50 1.89 38.50
CA ALA A 783 -28.31 3.31 38.79
C ALA A 783 -27.47 4.02 37.72
N GLN A 784 -26.41 3.38 37.21
CA GLN A 784 -25.61 3.90 36.09
C GLN A 784 -26.43 4.02 34.80
N ARG A 785 -27.24 3.01 34.46
CA ARG A 785 -28.13 3.05 33.28
C ARG A 785 -29.15 4.18 33.35
N ARG A 786 -29.73 4.46 34.53
CA ARG A 786 -30.64 5.59 34.72
C ARG A 786 -29.95 6.94 34.50
N ARG A 787 -28.70 7.08 34.95
CA ARG A 787 -27.91 8.32 34.75
C ARG A 787 -27.51 8.53 33.28
N GLU A 788 -27.16 7.47 32.56
CA GLU A 788 -26.85 7.55 31.12
C GLU A 788 -28.10 7.88 30.29
N ALA A 789 -29.22 7.22 30.55
CA ALA A 789 -30.49 7.53 29.88
C ALA A 789 -30.95 8.97 30.10
N GLN A 790 -30.77 9.50 31.32
CA GLN A 790 -31.05 10.92 31.62
C GLN A 790 -30.10 11.87 30.88
N ARG A 791 -28.82 11.52 30.70
CA ARG A 791 -27.86 12.31 29.92
C ARG A 791 -28.22 12.33 28.43
N GLU A 792 -28.58 11.18 27.85
CA GLU A 792 -29.00 11.11 26.45
C GLU A 792 -30.31 11.88 26.19
N ALA A 793 -31.28 11.79 27.10
CA ALA A 793 -32.52 12.56 27.00
C ALA A 793 -32.26 14.07 27.05
N ARG A 794 -31.31 14.52 27.89
CA ARG A 794 -30.92 15.93 28.00
C ARG A 794 -30.21 16.42 26.73
N GLN A 795 -29.38 15.58 26.10
CA GLN A 795 -28.71 15.90 24.84
C GLN A 795 -29.69 15.97 23.66
N ARG A 796 -30.63 15.03 23.57
CA ARG A 796 -31.69 15.06 22.55
C ARG A 796 -32.59 16.29 22.66
N ARG A 797 -32.87 16.75 23.89
CA ARG A 797 -33.61 17.99 24.12
C ARG A 797 -32.82 19.23 23.68
N LYS A 798 -31.50 19.26 23.91
CA LYS A 798 -30.61 20.33 23.40
C LYS A 798 -30.58 20.38 21.87
N ASN A 799 -30.48 19.23 21.20
CA ASN A 799 -30.44 19.17 19.74
C ASN A 799 -31.76 19.62 19.10
N ARG A 800 -32.92 19.24 19.67
CA ARG A 800 -34.23 19.73 19.19
C ARG A 800 -34.41 21.24 19.36
N LEU A 801 -33.88 21.81 20.46
CA LEU A 801 -33.89 23.25 20.67
C LEU A 801 -33.00 23.99 19.66
N ALA A 802 -31.85 23.41 19.29
CA ALA A 802 -30.98 23.96 18.25
C ALA A 802 -31.60 23.86 16.84
N GLU A 803 -32.29 22.77 16.52
CA GLU A 803 -33.02 22.60 15.25
C GLU A 803 -34.21 23.56 15.13
N GLN A 804 -34.95 23.79 16.22
CA GLN A 804 -36.04 24.77 16.25
C GLN A 804 -35.54 26.22 16.09
N GLN A 805 -34.33 26.53 16.58
CA GLN A 805 -33.70 27.83 16.38
C GLN A 805 -33.16 28.01 14.95
N ALA A 806 -32.72 26.94 14.30
CA ALA A 806 -32.25 26.97 12.91
C ALA A 806 -33.40 27.05 11.88
N ALA A 807 -34.57 26.47 12.18
CA ALA A 807 -35.72 26.48 11.29
C ALA A 807 -36.44 27.85 11.20
N GLY A 808 -36.27 28.73 12.19
CA GLY A 808 -36.92 30.04 12.22
C GLY A 808 -36.35 31.11 11.28
N GLY A 809 -35.23 30.84 10.59
CA GLY A 809 -34.50 31.84 9.78
C GLY A 809 -34.42 31.57 8.28
N ALA A 810 -34.99 30.48 7.76
CA ALA A 810 -34.72 30.02 6.38
C ALA A 810 -35.95 30.02 5.45
N GLY A 811 -36.91 30.92 5.69
CA GLY A 811 -38.22 30.93 5.03
C GLY A 811 -38.34 31.72 3.73
N GLU A 812 -37.52 32.73 3.46
CA GLU A 812 -37.85 33.72 2.39
C GLU A 812 -36.88 33.78 1.20
N ASP A 813 -35.63 33.30 1.28
CA ASP A 813 -34.64 33.51 0.19
C ASP A 813 -34.54 32.36 -0.85
N ARG A 814 -35.27 31.25 -0.67
CA ARG A 814 -35.12 30.07 -1.54
C ARG A 814 -35.99 30.08 -2.80
N ALA A 815 -36.92 31.02 -2.93
CA ALA A 815 -37.79 31.13 -4.11
C ALA A 815 -37.23 32.06 -5.21
N ALA A 816 -36.37 33.02 -4.87
CA ALA A 816 -35.80 33.97 -5.85
C ALA A 816 -34.59 33.41 -6.63
N GLY A 817 -33.82 32.47 -6.06
CA GLY A 817 -32.61 31.94 -6.68
C GLY A 817 -32.84 30.92 -7.81
N LYS A 818 -34.01 30.25 -7.83
CA LYS A 818 -34.30 29.19 -8.82
C LYS A 818 -34.80 29.73 -10.16
N GLU A 819 -35.26 30.99 -10.23
CA GLU A 819 -35.72 31.63 -11.47
C GLU A 819 -34.53 32.24 -12.26
N LEU A 820 -33.48 32.70 -11.58
CA LEU A 820 -32.28 33.28 -12.22
C LEU A 820 -31.38 32.23 -12.90
N GLN A 821 -31.35 31.01 -12.36
CA GLN A 821 -30.48 29.94 -12.86
C GLN A 821 -31.01 29.31 -14.16
N ARG A 822 -32.33 29.38 -14.40
CA ARG A 822 -32.96 28.89 -15.64
C ARG A 822 -32.84 29.85 -16.83
N GLN A 823 -32.50 31.12 -16.60
CA GLN A 823 -32.32 32.11 -17.67
C GLN A 823 -30.87 32.22 -18.15
N GLN A 824 -29.88 31.79 -17.34
CA GLN A 824 -28.46 31.80 -17.72
C GLN A 824 -28.04 30.61 -18.59
N GLU A 825 -28.80 29.51 -18.61
CA GLU A 825 -28.46 28.29 -19.39
C GLU A 825 -28.87 28.33 -20.88
N LYS A 826 -29.41 29.44 -21.39
CA LYS A 826 -29.86 29.58 -22.80
C LYS A 826 -28.96 30.42 -23.71
N ALA A 827 -27.79 30.88 -23.25
CA ALA A 827 -26.86 31.63 -24.09
C ALA A 827 -25.47 30.96 -24.11
N VAL A 828 -24.92 30.86 -25.32
CA VAL A 828 -23.51 30.53 -25.69
C VAL A 828 -23.30 29.10 -26.22
N ALA A 829 -23.23 28.99 -27.55
CA ALA A 829 -22.61 27.90 -28.29
C ALA A 829 -21.51 28.48 -29.22
N PRO A 830 -20.31 27.87 -29.31
CA PRO A 830 -19.48 28.04 -30.51
C PRO A 830 -18.87 26.71 -31.00
N GLY A 831 -19.46 26.14 -32.06
CA GLY A 831 -19.07 24.85 -32.65
C GLY A 831 -18.08 24.91 -33.84
N GLN A 832 -17.64 26.08 -34.31
CA GLN A 832 -16.92 26.15 -35.60
C GLN A 832 -15.41 26.44 -35.51
N HIS A 833 -14.90 27.07 -34.45
CA HIS A 833 -13.45 27.37 -34.31
C HIS A 833 -12.58 26.14 -33.99
N ARG A 834 -13.17 25.09 -33.40
CA ARG A 834 -12.42 23.90 -32.93
C ARG A 834 -11.98 22.97 -34.07
N HIS A 835 -12.69 23.00 -35.20
CA HIS A 835 -12.39 22.13 -36.34
C HIS A 835 -11.20 22.64 -37.17
N GLN A 836 -11.13 23.96 -37.38
CA GLN A 836 -10.02 24.59 -38.13
C GLN A 836 -8.68 24.49 -37.36
N ARG A 837 -8.70 24.65 -36.02
CA ARG A 837 -7.50 24.51 -35.17
C ARG A 837 -6.94 23.07 -35.20
N ARG A 838 -7.81 22.06 -35.17
CA ARG A 838 -7.43 20.64 -35.29
C ARG A 838 -6.88 20.26 -36.65
N GLN A 839 -7.28 20.94 -37.73
CA GLN A 839 -6.74 20.69 -39.06
C GLN A 839 -5.33 21.31 -39.23
N ALA A 840 -5.11 22.51 -38.69
CA ALA A 840 -3.80 23.17 -38.69
C ALA A 840 -2.74 22.40 -37.87
N GLU A 841 -3.11 21.89 -36.70
CA GLU A 841 -2.21 21.07 -35.85
C GLU A 841 -1.80 19.76 -36.55
N LYS A 842 -2.75 19.09 -37.24
CA LYS A 842 -2.46 17.87 -38.00
C LYS A 842 -1.56 18.11 -39.22
N GLN A 843 -1.62 19.28 -39.85
CA GLN A 843 -0.71 19.63 -40.95
C GLN A 843 0.71 19.89 -40.44
N ALA A 844 0.86 20.64 -39.35
CA ALA A 844 2.17 20.91 -38.74
C ALA A 844 2.86 19.63 -38.23
N GLU A 845 2.10 18.65 -37.74
CA GLU A 845 2.64 17.36 -37.29
C GLU A 845 3.12 16.48 -38.46
N ARG A 846 2.41 16.51 -39.60
CA ARG A 846 2.81 15.78 -40.82
C ARG A 846 4.09 16.33 -41.43
N GLU A 847 4.31 17.64 -41.40
CA GLU A 847 5.54 18.26 -41.90
C GLU A 847 6.75 17.91 -41.02
N ARG A 848 6.59 17.86 -39.69
CA ARG A 848 7.66 17.42 -38.77
C ARG A 848 8.07 15.97 -39.00
N GLN A 849 7.11 15.07 -39.16
CA GLN A 849 7.39 13.66 -39.42
C GLN A 849 8.08 13.43 -40.78
N ARG A 850 7.81 14.30 -41.77
CA ARG A 850 8.49 14.25 -43.07
C ARG A 850 9.95 14.69 -42.97
N GLN A 851 10.23 15.77 -42.23
CA GLN A 851 11.59 16.26 -41.99
C GLN A 851 12.43 15.26 -41.19
N GLU A 852 11.86 14.62 -40.17
CA GLU A 852 12.56 13.58 -39.39
C GLU A 852 12.92 12.34 -40.23
N LYS A 853 12.05 11.95 -41.17
CA LYS A 853 12.34 10.85 -42.11
C LYS A 853 13.44 11.21 -43.11
N GLU A 854 13.48 12.45 -43.59
CA GLU A 854 14.55 12.94 -44.47
C GLU A 854 15.91 13.01 -43.73
N GLU A 855 15.92 13.44 -42.46
CA GLU A 855 17.11 13.43 -41.59
C GLU A 855 17.60 11.99 -41.26
N GLN A 856 16.69 11.05 -40.98
CA GLN A 856 17.04 9.64 -40.79
C GLN A 856 17.59 8.99 -42.06
N ALA A 857 17.04 9.34 -43.22
CA ALA A 857 17.53 8.86 -44.52
C ALA A 857 18.92 9.43 -44.86
N GLN A 858 19.23 10.67 -44.46
CA GLN A 858 20.58 11.23 -44.57
C GLN A 858 21.57 10.50 -43.67
N TRP A 859 21.19 10.12 -42.45
CA TRP A 859 22.06 9.39 -41.53
C TRP A 859 22.39 7.97 -42.03
N ALA A 860 21.41 7.29 -42.65
CA ALA A 860 21.62 5.99 -43.28
C ALA A 860 22.62 6.04 -44.45
N ARG A 861 22.80 7.20 -45.11
CA ARG A 861 23.75 7.39 -46.21
C ARG A 861 25.20 7.59 -45.75
N VAL A 862 25.44 7.95 -44.49
CA VAL A 862 26.79 8.28 -43.99
C VAL A 862 27.49 7.10 -43.29
N GLY A 863 26.80 5.96 -43.13
CA GLY A 863 27.42 4.63 -42.89
C GLY A 863 28.25 4.45 -41.62
N GLY A 864 27.77 3.62 -40.69
CA GLY A 864 28.65 2.93 -39.73
C GLY A 864 28.04 2.68 -38.35
N ALA A 865 27.56 1.45 -38.14
CA ALA A 865 27.33 0.88 -36.81
C ALA A 865 28.68 0.71 -36.10
N GLY A 866 28.89 1.39 -34.97
CA GLY A 866 30.12 1.30 -34.18
C GLY A 866 29.85 1.25 -32.69
N LEU A 867 30.28 0.15 -32.06
CA LEU A 867 30.30 -0.10 -30.61
C LEU A 867 31.01 1.02 -29.82
N PRO A 868 30.62 1.28 -28.55
CA PRO A 868 31.20 2.35 -27.76
C PRO A 868 32.66 2.04 -27.37
N GLY A 869 33.59 2.92 -27.76
CA GLY A 869 35.00 2.81 -27.37
C GLY A 869 36.05 3.49 -28.28
N LYS A 870 35.71 3.97 -29.48
CA LYS A 870 36.67 4.70 -30.35
C LYS A 870 36.35 6.18 -30.46
N ARG A 871 37.41 7.01 -30.41
CA ARG A 871 37.35 8.48 -30.58
C ARG A 871 36.67 8.84 -31.90
N ARG A 872 35.70 9.76 -31.84
CA ARG A 872 34.96 10.28 -33.01
C ARG A 872 35.90 10.93 -34.01
N THR A 873 35.69 10.69 -35.30
CA THR A 873 36.47 11.34 -36.37
C THR A 873 36.23 12.86 -36.39
N PRO A 874 37.15 13.67 -36.94
CA PRO A 874 36.99 15.13 -37.01
C PRO A 874 35.69 15.56 -37.73
N GLU A 875 35.28 14.82 -38.75
CA GLU A 875 34.02 15.03 -39.46
C GLU A 875 32.79 14.75 -38.57
N GLN A 876 32.82 13.68 -37.77
CA GLN A 876 31.78 13.40 -36.78
C GLN A 876 31.71 14.46 -35.67
N GLN A 877 32.84 15.07 -35.32
CA GLN A 877 32.88 16.17 -34.35
C GLN A 877 32.31 17.47 -34.95
N ALA A 878 32.60 17.76 -36.23
CA ALA A 878 32.04 18.91 -36.93
C ALA A 878 30.51 18.81 -37.05
N VAL A 879 29.99 17.66 -37.48
CA VAL A 879 28.54 17.41 -37.57
C VAL A 879 27.87 17.46 -36.19
N HIS A 880 28.55 16.99 -35.14
CA HIS A 880 28.04 17.08 -33.76
C HIS A 880 28.01 18.53 -33.24
N ALA A 881 29.01 19.34 -33.56
CA ALA A 881 29.08 20.75 -33.18
C ALA A 881 28.01 21.59 -33.92
N GLU A 882 27.78 21.31 -35.20
CA GLU A 882 26.74 21.94 -36.00
C GLU A 882 25.34 21.58 -35.48
N ARG A 883 25.11 20.30 -35.12
CA ARG A 883 23.89 19.85 -34.44
C ARG A 883 23.66 20.57 -33.12
N LEU A 884 24.70 20.78 -32.30
CA LEU A 884 24.58 21.53 -31.05
C LEU A 884 24.24 23.01 -31.27
N ARG A 885 24.71 23.63 -32.36
CA ARG A 885 24.34 25.00 -32.74
C ARG A 885 22.88 25.08 -33.21
N ALA A 886 22.48 24.22 -34.15
CA ALA A 886 21.10 24.17 -34.63
C ALA A 886 20.10 23.86 -33.50
N GLN A 887 20.48 23.01 -32.53
CA GLN A 887 19.64 22.69 -31.39
C GLN A 887 19.50 23.86 -30.39
N ARG A 888 20.54 24.70 -30.26
CA ARG A 888 20.47 25.94 -29.47
C ARG A 888 19.57 26.98 -30.14
N GLU A 889 19.65 27.11 -31.45
CA GLU A 889 18.79 28.01 -32.24
C GLU A 889 17.31 27.58 -32.19
N ARG A 890 17.02 26.29 -32.41
CA ARG A 890 15.65 25.76 -32.26
C ARG A 890 15.10 25.95 -30.84
N ARG A 891 15.93 25.82 -29.80
CA ARG A 891 15.52 26.11 -28.40
C ARG A 891 15.20 27.59 -28.17
N ALA A 892 15.92 28.51 -28.81
CA ALA A 892 15.65 29.94 -28.72
C ALA A 892 14.35 30.32 -29.44
N GLU A 893 14.12 29.74 -30.61
CA GLU A 893 12.92 29.96 -31.43
C GLU A 893 11.65 29.42 -30.73
N LEU A 894 11.72 28.22 -30.14
CA LEU A 894 10.59 27.64 -29.40
C LEU A 894 10.23 28.45 -28.15
N LYS A 895 11.22 29.09 -27.50
CA LYS A 895 10.99 30.02 -26.39
C LYS A 895 10.30 31.30 -26.87
N ARG A 896 10.67 31.83 -28.03
CA ARG A 896 10.00 33.00 -28.65
C ARG A 896 8.55 32.70 -28.99
N MET A 897 8.27 31.58 -29.67
CA MET A 897 6.89 31.20 -30.01
C MET A 897 6.00 31.01 -28.77
N ARG A 898 6.52 30.38 -27.70
CA ARG A 898 5.77 30.23 -26.43
C ARG A 898 5.51 31.57 -25.72
N LEU A 899 6.41 32.55 -25.89
CA LEU A 899 6.22 33.88 -25.34
C LEU A 899 5.13 34.63 -26.13
N GLU A 900 5.16 34.55 -27.47
CA GLU A 900 4.14 35.13 -28.34
C GLU A 900 2.75 34.51 -28.13
N GLU A 901 2.69 33.19 -27.92
CA GLU A 901 1.45 32.48 -27.62
C GLU A 901 0.88 32.91 -26.26
N ARG A 902 1.71 33.04 -25.22
CA ARG A 902 1.29 33.59 -23.92
C ARG A 902 0.83 35.05 -24.01
N GLN A 903 1.47 35.86 -24.85
CA GLN A 903 1.05 37.24 -25.08
C GLN A 903 -0.30 37.31 -25.81
N ARG A 904 -0.54 36.41 -26.79
CA ARG A 904 -1.84 36.28 -27.46
C ARG A 904 -2.94 35.81 -26.52
N GLU A 905 -2.66 34.83 -25.65
CA GLU A 905 -3.62 34.35 -24.64
C GLU A 905 -3.94 35.44 -23.61
N ALA A 906 -2.94 36.19 -23.16
CA ALA A 906 -3.16 37.34 -22.28
C ALA A 906 -3.98 38.44 -22.95
N MET A 907 -3.73 38.76 -24.23
CA MET A 907 -4.56 39.72 -24.98
C MET A 907 -5.99 39.21 -25.20
N ALA A 908 -6.18 37.93 -25.49
CA ALA A 908 -7.51 37.34 -25.65
C ALA A 908 -8.31 37.36 -24.34
N TYR A 909 -7.62 37.16 -23.21
CA TYR A 909 -8.22 37.26 -21.88
C TYR A 909 -8.66 38.70 -21.56
N VAL A 910 -7.81 39.69 -21.84
CA VAL A 910 -8.12 41.11 -21.62
C VAL A 910 -9.25 41.60 -22.54
N LEU A 911 -9.28 41.15 -23.80
CA LEU A 911 -10.37 41.45 -24.74
C LEU A 911 -11.69 40.78 -24.29
N GLY A 912 -11.62 39.55 -23.77
CA GLY A 912 -12.78 38.85 -23.21
C GLY A 912 -13.35 39.52 -21.97
N GLU A 913 -12.51 40.07 -21.08
CA GLU A 913 -12.97 40.87 -19.94
C GLU A 913 -13.61 42.20 -20.37
N ALA A 914 -13.06 42.85 -21.40
CA ALA A 914 -13.62 44.08 -21.95
C ALA A 914 -15.00 43.84 -22.60
N GLU A 915 -15.18 42.73 -23.32
CA GLU A 915 -16.46 42.32 -23.90
C GLU A 915 -17.48 41.93 -22.82
N ALA A 916 -17.04 41.23 -21.77
CA ALA A 916 -17.90 40.87 -20.63
C ALA A 916 -18.38 42.12 -19.85
N ALA A 917 -17.49 43.11 -19.65
CA ALA A 917 -17.81 44.39 -19.02
C ALA A 917 -18.75 45.25 -19.87
N ALA A 918 -18.60 45.23 -21.20
CA ALA A 918 -19.51 45.90 -22.12
C ALA A 918 -20.91 45.24 -22.12
N ALA A 919 -20.97 43.91 -22.05
CA ALA A 919 -22.22 43.16 -21.96
C ALA A 919 -22.96 43.39 -20.62
N THR A 920 -22.24 43.54 -19.51
CA THR A 920 -22.85 43.86 -18.19
C THR A 920 -23.40 45.29 -18.15
N ASN A 921 -22.71 46.25 -18.77
CA ASN A 921 -23.21 47.62 -18.88
C ASN A 921 -24.42 47.74 -19.81
N ALA A 922 -24.48 46.95 -20.90
CA ALA A 922 -25.65 46.88 -21.77
C ALA A 922 -26.86 46.21 -21.07
N ALA A 923 -26.63 45.18 -20.24
CA ALA A 923 -27.68 44.54 -19.45
C ALA A 923 -28.25 45.45 -18.35
N HIS A 924 -27.42 46.31 -17.75
CA HIS A 924 -27.89 47.30 -16.76
C HIS A 924 -28.76 48.41 -17.37
N ALA A 925 -28.56 48.76 -18.65
CA ALA A 925 -29.41 49.73 -19.35
C ALA A 925 -30.80 49.18 -19.73
N ALA A 926 -30.99 47.84 -19.72
CA ALA A 926 -32.23 47.18 -20.15
C ALA A 926 -33.22 46.85 -19.01
N HIS A 927 -32.86 47.09 -17.75
CA HIS A 927 -33.73 46.80 -16.59
C HIS A 927 -34.14 48.07 -15.83
N HIS A 928 -35.06 48.83 -16.41
CA HIS A 928 -35.97 49.72 -15.69
C HIS A 928 -37.41 49.50 -16.19
N PRO A 929 -38.33 48.95 -15.36
CA PRO A 929 -39.74 48.92 -15.69
C PRO A 929 -40.42 50.22 -15.20
N THR A 930 -40.94 51.01 -16.14
CA THR A 930 -41.93 52.07 -15.87
C THR A 930 -43.26 51.43 -15.45
N LYS A 931 -43.63 51.55 -14.17
CA LYS A 931 -45.00 51.27 -13.69
C LYS A 931 -45.83 52.55 -13.79
N ALA A 932 -46.86 52.50 -14.62
CA ALA A 932 -47.98 53.43 -14.60
C ALA A 932 -49.08 52.92 -13.66
N HIS A 933 -49.65 53.78 -12.81
CA HIS A 933 -51.07 53.72 -12.49
C HIS A 933 -51.66 55.11 -12.20
N LEU A 934 -52.76 55.34 -12.91
CA LEU A 934 -53.75 56.41 -12.91
C LEU A 934 -54.01 57.17 -11.60
N HIS A 935 -54.19 58.49 -11.72
CA HIS A 935 -55.48 59.11 -11.36
C HIS A 935 -55.79 60.33 -12.23
N HIS A 936 -57.07 60.43 -12.60
CA HIS A 936 -57.71 61.50 -13.36
C HIS A 936 -57.42 62.91 -12.84
N GLN A 937 -57.18 63.88 -13.73
CA GLN A 937 -58.15 64.89 -14.17
C GLN A 937 -57.47 65.89 -15.14
N ARG A 938 -58.21 66.26 -16.18
CA ARG A 938 -57.91 67.32 -17.18
C ARG A 938 -58.26 68.71 -16.59
N PRO A 939 -57.97 69.84 -17.28
CA PRO A 939 -56.84 70.18 -18.18
C PRO A 939 -56.33 71.64 -17.90
N VAL A 940 -55.66 72.25 -18.90
CA VAL A 940 -55.33 73.70 -19.12
C VAL A 940 -53.80 73.95 -19.06
N VAL A 941 -53.06 73.95 -20.18
CA VAL A 941 -52.79 74.98 -21.23
C VAL A 941 -51.55 75.86 -20.91
N ALA A 942 -50.62 75.90 -21.89
CA ALA A 942 -49.63 76.94 -22.24
C ALA A 942 -48.59 77.36 -21.17
N GLU A 943 -47.39 77.89 -21.44
CA GLU A 943 -46.52 78.20 -22.59
C GLU A 943 -45.16 78.61 -21.97
N GLU A 944 -44.08 78.53 -22.77
CA GLU A 944 -42.94 79.48 -22.87
C GLU A 944 -42.33 80.12 -21.59
N SER A 945 -41.01 80.21 -21.34
CA SER A 945 -39.90 80.73 -22.17
C SER A 945 -38.66 80.89 -21.24
N GLN A 946 -37.47 80.48 -21.71
CA GLN A 946 -36.25 81.28 -21.96
C GLN A 946 -35.42 81.91 -20.80
N PHE A 947 -34.11 82.09 -21.13
CA PHE A 947 -33.02 82.90 -20.53
C PHE A 947 -32.25 82.26 -19.34
N VAL A 948 -30.98 81.82 -19.46
CA VAL A 948 -29.67 82.46 -19.76
C VAL A 948 -29.02 83.17 -18.56
N GLY A 949 -27.77 82.76 -18.25
CA GLY A 949 -26.70 83.69 -17.85
C GLY A 949 -25.93 83.38 -16.55
N GLN A 950 -24.62 83.10 -16.70
CA GLN A 950 -23.45 83.67 -15.97
C GLN A 950 -23.39 83.62 -14.41
N GLN A 951 -22.28 83.63 -13.68
CA GLN A 951 -20.82 83.44 -13.79
C GLN A 951 -20.28 83.58 -12.33
N GLN A 952 -19.09 83.03 -12.02
CA GLN A 952 -18.16 83.42 -10.90
C GLN A 952 -18.61 83.18 -9.43
N GLN A 953 -17.78 83.09 -8.37
CA GLN A 953 -16.37 82.74 -8.05
C GLN A 953 -16.27 82.76 -6.49
N HIS A 954 -15.24 82.10 -5.93
CA HIS A 954 -14.63 82.27 -4.58
C HIS A 954 -15.45 81.86 -3.32
N ALA A 955 -15.04 80.92 -2.46
CA ALA A 955 -13.87 80.74 -1.56
C ALA A 955 -14.18 81.15 -0.10
N GLY A 956 -13.92 80.27 0.88
CA GLY A 956 -13.98 80.61 2.32
C GLY A 956 -14.07 79.42 3.28
N GLN A 957 -13.16 79.38 4.26
CA GLN A 957 -12.95 78.35 5.29
C GLN A 957 -13.90 78.50 6.52
N GLY A 958 -14.03 77.45 7.35
CA GLY A 958 -14.22 77.64 8.81
C GLY A 958 -15.19 76.71 9.56
N SER A 959 -14.60 75.75 10.30
CA SER A 959 -14.94 75.26 11.67
C SER A 959 -16.39 74.99 12.15
N GLY A 960 -16.59 73.74 12.62
CA GLY A 960 -17.05 73.45 13.99
C GLY A 960 -18.54 73.20 14.24
N GLY A 961 -18.85 72.10 14.93
CA GLY A 961 -20.05 72.01 15.79
C GLY A 961 -21.02 70.86 15.51
N SER A 962 -21.23 70.04 16.53
CA SER A 962 -22.07 68.85 16.65
C SER A 962 -23.58 69.01 16.39
N SER A 963 -24.21 67.95 15.88
CA SER A 963 -25.35 67.20 16.49
C SER A 963 -26.53 66.89 15.54
N GLN A 964 -26.92 65.60 15.58
CA GLN A 964 -28.22 64.97 15.30
C GLN A 964 -28.92 65.12 13.92
N GLY A 965 -29.37 63.96 13.40
CA GLY A 965 -30.64 63.87 12.67
C GLY A 965 -30.60 63.43 11.21
N SER A 966 -30.75 62.12 10.98
CA SER A 966 -31.55 61.46 9.91
C SER A 966 -31.68 62.07 8.50
N GLY A 967 -31.31 61.27 7.49
CA GLY A 967 -32.16 61.00 6.31
C GLY A 967 -31.81 61.70 4.98
N SER A 968 -31.49 60.88 3.95
CA SER A 968 -31.49 61.15 2.49
C SER A 968 -30.51 62.23 1.98
N GLY A 969 -29.85 62.15 0.82
CA GLY A 969 -29.83 61.24 -0.32
C GLY A 969 -28.93 61.86 -1.40
N GLU A 970 -28.12 61.02 -2.04
CA GLU A 970 -27.53 61.10 -3.39
C GLU A 970 -26.51 62.19 -3.87
N ALA A 971 -25.46 61.64 -4.51
CA ALA A 971 -24.82 62.06 -5.77
C ALA A 971 -23.65 63.06 -5.77
N SER A 972 -22.41 62.53 -5.72
CA SER A 972 -21.36 62.88 -6.71
C SER A 972 -20.16 61.92 -6.60
N GLY A 973 -20.05 60.96 -7.52
CA GLY A 973 -19.02 59.91 -7.47
C GLY A 973 -18.63 59.30 -8.81
N SER A 974 -18.81 59.98 -9.95
CA SER A 974 -18.47 59.41 -11.27
C SER A 974 -17.19 59.95 -11.92
N ALA A 975 -16.67 61.11 -11.49
CA ALA A 975 -15.53 61.73 -12.17
C ALA A 975 -14.13 61.25 -11.67
N SER A 976 -14.02 60.77 -10.44
CA SER A 976 -12.72 60.31 -9.87
C SER A 976 -12.33 58.89 -10.31
N SER A 977 -13.31 58.06 -10.67
CA SER A 977 -13.09 56.65 -11.04
C SER A 977 -12.34 56.51 -12.38
N LEU A 978 -12.69 57.31 -13.39
CA LEU A 978 -12.14 57.20 -14.75
C LEU A 978 -10.65 57.57 -14.84
N ARG A 979 -10.17 58.57 -14.07
CA ARG A 979 -8.73 58.90 -14.00
C ARG A 979 -7.92 57.83 -13.28
N SER A 980 -8.51 57.13 -12.31
CA SER A 980 -7.83 56.05 -11.58
C SER A 980 -7.68 54.78 -12.42
N GLY A 981 -8.64 54.50 -13.31
CA GLY A 981 -8.62 53.38 -14.24
C GLY A 981 -7.53 53.53 -15.32
N TRP A 982 -7.41 54.72 -15.92
CA TRP A 982 -6.41 54.98 -16.96
C TRP A 982 -4.96 54.88 -16.45
N ASN A 983 -4.70 55.32 -15.22
CA ASN A 983 -3.38 55.22 -14.61
C ASN A 983 -3.00 53.77 -14.22
N ARG A 984 -3.97 52.91 -13.88
CA ARG A 984 -3.72 51.47 -13.65
C ARG A 984 -3.46 50.72 -14.95
N LEU A 985 -4.16 51.09 -16.03
CA LEU A 985 -3.97 50.48 -17.35
C LEU A 985 -2.57 50.77 -17.90
N MET A 986 -2.06 51.99 -17.71
CA MET A 986 -0.69 52.36 -18.12
C MET A 986 0.41 51.76 -17.22
N SER A 987 0.10 51.34 -15.99
CA SER A 987 1.06 50.63 -15.12
C SER A 987 1.12 49.13 -15.36
N LEU A 988 0.14 48.57 -16.08
CA LEU A 988 0.13 47.16 -16.50
C LEU A 988 0.76 46.97 -17.89
N PHE A 989 0.89 48.04 -18.67
CA PHE A 989 1.51 48.03 -20.00
C PHE A 989 3.03 48.29 -19.97
N LYS A 990 3.55 48.88 -18.89
CA LYS A 990 4.99 48.95 -18.58
C LYS A 990 5.41 47.70 -17.81
#